data_AF-A0A534T7R7-F1
#
_entry.id   AF-A0A534T7R7-F1
#
_cell.length_a   1.000
_cell.length_b   1.000
_cell.length_c   1.000
_cell.angle_alpha   90.00
_cell.angle_beta   90.00
_cell.angle_gamma   90.00
#
_symmetry.space_group_name_H-M   'P 1'
#
loop_
_entity.id
_entity.type
_entity.pdbx_description
1 polymer ?
#
loop_
_entity_poly.entity_id
_entity_poly.type
_entity_poly.pdbx_seq_one_letter_code
_entity_poly.pdbx_strand_id
1 'polypeptide(L)'
;MARIREEGARTASARPYLRGAPLPRYHHHSPRSSGCHSRRSASSHLTLRRPSLRCAQRRRTRDSPRRRHFDVAVLSGGSSAGAIDRAAETRPASRQRYVRGARYTTIMSLEYATPAGYPDADSALVAALEAPMAEERRDVRRSEAGVLLDGVLATRARRKAAYDVAIGEYLAAMSVGARTLTFGYVSIGDYARERLGLNARTAQKQAKLARDLRERPALREAVWSGEVSPCKARIVMSLARGDAEASWVERAKTDTARGLAAAVKSLTGKTADEEEEPWELLSIPVPPEARPMVEEAMKVAGKQVGHTAPRWDRLDAIFQEFLGTYGGVEGAEESDGNFLHWPLPPPDDSVERLEEDLENETKRWVYLDEVQPVVAPHVADETNPWRIDAELRRLVAERNRCDEELGRVASVFSSLGLWRDAQFASFRQYCKERLGMGVRTVQQRIALERRLVMLPELRQAMRSGRISYEKAKLIAWKATGTTVKDWIERAAGKTCISLRREIEGEEEAQMWTRGWLEIPVPRHTIELFADVCKAARALARKPLTSRECFLWSVYQFLETWKCEAKERNTLRNRVMKRDLGYCQAPGCSRRAAHVHHVEFRSHGGADSMENEIALCAAHHLVAIHEGYMRVTGKAPDGLVWEIGLKPPRPEDLPDDSDRERTGCQ
;
A
#
# COMPACT_ATOMS: atom_id res chain seq x y z
N MET A 1 66.64 -4.92 -54.73
CA MET A 1 66.16 -4.66 -56.11
C MET A 1 64.90 -5.49 -56.36
N ALA A 2 63.99 -4.92 -57.15
CA ALA A 2 62.72 -5.48 -57.66
C ALA A 2 61.48 -5.48 -56.73
N ARG A 3 60.48 -4.74 -57.20
CA ARG A 3 59.08 -4.62 -56.77
C ARG A 3 58.27 -5.84 -57.21
N ILE A 4 57.21 -6.21 -56.46
CA ILE A 4 55.85 -6.49 -56.97
C ILE A 4 54.82 -6.08 -55.88
N ARG A 5 53.69 -5.51 -56.32
CA ARG A 5 52.50 -5.01 -55.58
C ARG A 5 51.52 -6.15 -55.22
N GLU A 6 50.72 -5.99 -54.17
CA GLU A 6 49.25 -6.05 -54.25
C GLU A 6 48.54 -5.65 -52.93
N GLU A 7 47.30 -5.20 -53.10
CA GLU A 7 46.40 -4.49 -52.18
C GLU A 7 45.65 -5.42 -51.21
N GLY A 8 45.08 -4.87 -50.11
CA GLY A 8 44.05 -5.61 -49.36
C GLY A 8 43.72 -5.14 -47.93
N ALA A 9 42.66 -4.34 -47.82
CA ALA A 9 41.66 -4.30 -46.73
C ALA A 9 42.06 -3.95 -45.27
N ARG A 10 41.77 -2.71 -44.87
CA ARG A 10 41.49 -2.31 -43.47
C ARG A 10 40.01 -2.52 -43.18
N THR A 11 39.70 -3.21 -42.08
CA THR A 11 38.34 -3.45 -41.60
C THR A 11 37.75 -2.22 -40.90
N ALA A 12 36.55 -1.84 -41.34
CA ALA A 12 35.77 -0.71 -40.86
C ALA A 12 34.84 -1.11 -39.70
N SER A 13 34.78 -0.26 -38.68
CA SER A 13 33.82 -0.27 -37.58
C SER A 13 32.41 0.07 -38.09
N ALA A 14 31.46 -0.84 -37.91
CA ALA A 14 30.06 -0.67 -38.31
C ALA A 14 29.29 0.24 -37.34
N ARG A 15 28.70 1.33 -37.89
CA ARG A 15 27.58 2.09 -37.32
C ARG A 15 26.27 1.59 -37.96
N PRO A 16 25.16 1.38 -37.24
CA PRO A 16 23.86 1.25 -37.88
C PRO A 16 23.15 2.61 -37.94
N TYR A 17 23.04 3.12 -39.17
CA TYR A 17 21.96 3.88 -39.79
C TYR A 17 20.90 4.56 -38.89
N LEU A 18 21.07 5.88 -38.70
CA LEU A 18 19.97 6.85 -38.80
C LEU A 18 20.47 8.00 -39.69
N ARG A 19 20.13 7.97 -40.99
CA ARG A 19 20.18 9.13 -41.87
C ARG A 19 18.78 9.39 -42.40
N GLY A 20 18.24 10.56 -42.10
CA GLY A 20 17.00 11.07 -42.66
C GLY A 20 16.60 12.42 -42.08
N ALA A 21 17.12 13.49 -42.71
CA ALA A 21 16.83 14.93 -42.55
C ALA A 21 17.46 15.71 -41.36
N PRO A 22 18.14 16.85 -41.63
CA PRO A 22 18.76 17.69 -40.61
C PRO A 22 17.72 18.59 -39.91
N LEU A 23 17.71 18.57 -38.58
CA LEU A 23 16.99 19.56 -37.77
C LEU A 23 17.73 20.92 -37.86
N PRO A 24 17.00 22.05 -37.90
CA PRO A 24 17.62 23.36 -38.06
C PRO A 24 18.38 23.76 -36.79
N ARG A 25 19.69 24.02 -36.94
CA ARG A 25 20.47 24.77 -35.94
C ARG A 25 20.07 26.24 -36.03
N TYR A 26 19.47 26.78 -34.97
CA TYR A 26 19.26 28.23 -34.87
C TYR A 26 20.37 28.88 -34.06
N HIS A 27 21.05 29.81 -34.72
CA HIS A 27 21.93 30.80 -34.10
C HIS A 27 21.08 31.90 -33.45
N HIS A 28 21.49 32.32 -32.25
CA HIS A 28 20.93 33.47 -31.54
C HIS A 28 21.08 34.75 -32.38
N HIS A 29 19.96 35.37 -32.77
CA HIS A 29 19.88 36.80 -33.04
C HIS A 29 18.50 37.34 -32.67
N SER A 30 18.48 38.31 -31.76
CA SER A 30 17.40 39.30 -31.56
C SER A 30 17.84 40.63 -32.20
N PRO A 31 16.99 41.67 -32.27
CA PRO A 31 15.66 41.73 -32.89
C PRO A 31 15.56 42.98 -33.83
N ARG A 32 14.52 43.10 -34.67
CA ARG A 32 13.83 44.39 -34.96
C ARG A 32 12.69 44.30 -35.99
N SER A 33 11.53 44.74 -35.52
CA SER A 33 10.52 45.63 -36.11
C SER A 33 9.92 45.39 -37.51
N SER A 34 8.58 45.40 -37.46
CA SER A 34 7.62 46.10 -38.34
C SER A 34 7.19 45.46 -39.65
N GLY A 35 5.89 45.57 -39.94
CA GLY A 35 5.38 45.60 -41.31
C GLY A 35 4.10 44.82 -41.54
N CYS A 36 2.99 45.55 -41.65
CA CYS A 36 1.62 45.10 -41.84
C CYS A 36 1.28 44.71 -43.32
N HIS A 37 0.03 44.25 -43.52
CA HIS A 37 -0.77 44.10 -44.77
C HIS A 37 -0.79 42.69 -45.40
N SER A 38 -1.86 41.90 -45.29
CA SER A 38 -3.25 42.00 -45.82
C SER A 38 -3.42 41.45 -47.24
N ARG A 39 -4.56 40.73 -47.43
CA ARG A 39 -5.22 40.29 -48.67
C ARG A 39 -4.77 38.92 -49.20
N ARG A 40 -5.60 38.12 -49.87
CA ARG A 40 -7.07 37.90 -49.98
C ARG A 40 -7.18 36.62 -50.83
N SER A 41 -8.19 35.80 -50.56
CA SER A 41 -8.94 34.94 -51.51
C SER A 41 -8.22 34.23 -52.67
N ALA A 42 -8.43 32.92 -52.79
CA ALA A 42 -9.22 32.37 -53.91
C ALA A 42 -9.39 30.85 -53.77
N SER A 43 -10.65 30.43 -53.87
CA SER A 43 -11.11 29.07 -54.02
C SER A 43 -10.74 28.49 -55.39
N SER A 44 -10.51 27.18 -55.46
CA SER A 44 -10.79 26.40 -56.67
C SER A 44 -11.08 24.94 -56.33
N HIS A 45 -12.32 24.57 -56.65
CA HIS A 45 -12.84 23.21 -56.68
C HIS A 45 -12.07 22.33 -57.65
N LEU A 46 -11.87 21.06 -57.30
CA LEU A 46 -11.80 19.97 -58.26
C LEU A 46 -12.32 18.67 -57.64
N THR A 47 -13.55 18.34 -58.04
CA THR A 47 -14.26 17.08 -57.84
C THR A 47 -13.64 15.96 -58.66
N LEU A 48 -13.33 14.80 -58.06
CA LEU A 48 -13.27 13.53 -58.79
C LEU A 48 -13.70 12.33 -57.90
N ARG A 49 -14.90 11.85 -58.24
CA ARG A 49 -15.43 10.46 -58.27
C ARG A 49 -14.99 9.42 -57.21
N ARG A 50 -16.03 8.94 -56.50
CA ARG A 50 -16.14 7.63 -55.82
C ARG A 50 -15.90 6.44 -56.77
N PRO A 51 -15.53 5.29 -56.19
CA PRO A 51 -16.38 4.11 -56.36
C PRO A 51 -16.80 3.47 -55.04
N SER A 52 -18.01 2.91 -55.07
CA SER A 52 -18.73 2.20 -54.05
C SER A 52 -18.18 0.80 -53.76
N LEU A 53 -18.11 0.40 -52.48
CA LEU A 53 -18.29 -0.99 -52.08
C LEU A 53 -19.17 -1.08 -50.82
N ARG A 54 -20.30 -1.78 -50.98
CA ARG A 54 -21.20 -2.24 -49.92
C ARG A 54 -20.57 -3.45 -49.22
N CYS A 55 -20.73 -3.60 -47.90
CA CYS A 55 -21.41 -4.77 -47.32
C CYS A 55 -21.62 -4.68 -45.79
N ALA A 56 -22.87 -4.92 -45.40
CA ALA A 56 -23.37 -5.64 -44.21
C ALA A 56 -23.08 -5.11 -42.78
N GLN A 57 -23.98 -4.25 -42.30
CA GLN A 57 -24.31 -4.12 -40.87
C GLN A 57 -25.21 -5.27 -40.41
N ARG A 58 -24.80 -6.01 -39.36
CA ARG A 58 -25.72 -6.80 -38.52
C ARG A 58 -25.87 -6.09 -37.17
N ARG A 59 -27.04 -5.49 -36.96
CA ARG A 59 -27.53 -5.04 -35.65
C ARG A 59 -27.99 -6.27 -34.86
N ARG A 60 -27.55 -6.44 -33.62
CA ARG A 60 -28.25 -7.26 -32.61
C ARG A 60 -28.70 -6.33 -31.49
N THR A 61 -30.00 -6.35 -31.25
CA THR A 61 -30.76 -5.59 -30.27
C THR A 61 -30.52 -6.12 -28.85
N ARG A 62 -30.45 -5.19 -27.89
CA ARG A 62 -30.41 -5.44 -26.44
C ARG A 62 -31.83 -5.76 -25.95
N ASP A 63 -32.00 -6.88 -25.27
CA ASP A 63 -33.18 -7.18 -24.47
C ASP A 63 -32.89 -6.91 -22.98
N SER A 64 -33.80 -6.19 -22.33
CA SER A 64 -33.82 -5.88 -20.90
C SER A 64 -34.69 -6.90 -20.16
N PRO A 65 -34.31 -7.43 -18.97
CA PRO A 65 -35.21 -8.27 -18.21
C PRO A 65 -36.15 -7.44 -17.32
N ARG A 66 -37.43 -7.80 -17.41
CA ARG A 66 -38.59 -7.22 -16.75
C ARG A 66 -38.56 -7.35 -15.22
N ARG A 67 -39.04 -6.31 -14.55
CA ARG A 67 -39.53 -6.30 -13.17
C ARG A 67 -40.55 -7.41 -12.95
N ARG A 68 -40.44 -8.17 -11.85
CA ARG A 68 -41.53 -9.01 -11.33
C ARG A 68 -41.98 -8.44 -9.99
N HIS A 69 -43.26 -8.13 -9.93
CA HIS A 69 -44.02 -7.87 -8.71
C HIS A 69 -44.05 -9.14 -7.86
N PHE A 70 -43.88 -8.99 -6.54
CA PHE A 70 -44.21 -10.03 -5.55
C PHE A 70 -45.50 -9.62 -4.86
N ASP A 71 -46.55 -10.42 -5.07
CA ASP A 71 -47.80 -10.34 -4.33
C ASP A 71 -47.64 -11.00 -2.96
N VAL A 72 -48.20 -10.32 -1.96
CA VAL A 72 -48.26 -10.74 -0.55
C VAL A 72 -49.45 -11.70 -0.40
N ALA A 73 -49.19 -12.91 0.10
CA ALA A 73 -50.24 -13.82 0.56
C ALA A 73 -50.01 -14.17 2.03
N VAL A 74 -50.90 -13.64 2.86
CA VAL A 74 -51.10 -13.95 4.28
C VAL A 74 -51.85 -15.28 4.36
N LEU A 75 -51.33 -16.27 5.07
CA LEU A 75 -52.14 -17.37 5.60
C LEU A 75 -51.68 -17.79 7.00
N SER A 76 -52.68 -17.82 7.86
CA SER A 76 -52.75 -18.09 9.29
C SER A 76 -52.80 -19.58 9.63
N GLY A 77 -52.13 -19.96 10.74
CA GLY A 77 -52.59 -20.87 11.82
C GLY A 77 -53.10 -22.29 11.53
N GLY A 78 -52.52 -23.28 12.24
CA GLY A 78 -53.18 -24.58 12.46
C GLY A 78 -52.25 -25.66 13.03
N SER A 79 -52.39 -25.96 14.33
CA SER A 79 -51.73 -27.04 15.08
C SER A 79 -52.33 -28.43 14.79
N SER A 80 -51.52 -29.49 14.85
CA SER A 80 -51.93 -30.80 15.38
C SER A 80 -50.75 -31.76 15.58
N ALA A 81 -50.82 -32.55 16.65
CA ALA A 81 -49.80 -33.44 17.21
C ALA A 81 -50.02 -34.94 16.87
N GLY A 82 -48.99 -35.76 17.15
CA GLY A 82 -49.02 -37.24 17.27
C GLY A 82 -48.57 -38.01 16.01
N ALA A 83 -47.91 -39.19 16.04
CA ALA A 83 -47.35 -40.06 17.07
C ALA A 83 -46.44 -41.13 16.40
N ILE A 84 -45.33 -41.44 17.08
CA ILE A 84 -44.52 -42.68 17.27
C ILE A 84 -44.71 -43.95 16.37
N ASP A 85 -43.54 -44.51 15.98
CA ASP A 85 -43.12 -45.94 15.85
C ASP A 85 -43.36 -46.80 14.58
N ARG A 86 -42.27 -47.21 13.89
CA ARG A 86 -41.63 -48.55 14.02
C ARG A 86 -40.51 -48.79 13.00
N ALA A 87 -39.50 -49.52 13.48
CA ALA A 87 -38.33 -50.04 12.77
C ALA A 87 -38.64 -51.22 11.83
N ALA A 88 -37.83 -51.37 10.78
CA ALA A 88 -37.55 -52.64 10.13
C ALA A 88 -36.12 -52.65 9.55
N GLU A 89 -35.30 -53.54 10.10
CA GLU A 89 -33.94 -53.84 9.68
C GLU A 89 -33.92 -54.63 8.36
N THR A 90 -33.01 -54.29 7.44
CA THR A 90 -32.30 -55.27 6.58
C THR A 90 -30.94 -54.69 6.16
N ARG A 91 -29.89 -55.49 6.34
CA ARG A 91 -28.49 -55.30 5.89
C ARG A 91 -28.13 -56.48 4.97
N PRO A 92 -26.99 -56.50 4.24
CA PRO A 92 -26.31 -55.41 3.52
C PRO A 92 -25.87 -55.87 2.09
N ALA A 93 -25.71 -54.95 1.14
CA ALA A 93 -24.98 -55.25 -0.11
C ALA A 93 -24.24 -54.03 -0.66
N SER A 94 -22.95 -54.01 -0.34
CA SER A 94 -21.79 -53.52 -1.10
C SER A 94 -21.90 -52.32 -2.06
N ARG A 95 -20.94 -51.41 -1.87
CA ARG A 95 -20.47 -50.30 -2.72
C ARG A 95 -21.20 -48.97 -2.56
N GLN A 96 -20.73 -48.12 -1.63
CA GLN A 96 -20.92 -46.69 -1.80
C GLN A 96 -19.86 -45.84 -1.12
N ARG A 97 -19.58 -44.73 -1.81
CA ARG A 97 -18.48 -43.77 -1.69
C ARG A 97 -18.37 -43.20 -0.28
N TYR A 98 -17.12 -42.98 0.15
CA TYR A 98 -16.79 -42.11 1.28
C TYR A 98 -17.36 -40.69 1.03
N VAL A 99 -18.48 -40.35 1.67
CA VAL A 99 -19.04 -39.00 1.67
C VAL A 99 -18.48 -38.25 2.87
N ARG A 100 -17.57 -37.31 2.60
CA ARG A 100 -16.96 -36.35 3.53
C ARG A 100 -17.93 -35.22 3.93
N GLY A 101 -19.20 -35.53 4.15
CA GLY A 101 -20.30 -34.54 4.27
C GLY A 101 -20.79 -34.24 5.69
N ALA A 102 -20.12 -34.72 6.74
CA ALA A 102 -20.62 -34.63 8.12
C ALA A 102 -20.00 -33.50 8.97
N ARG A 103 -19.50 -32.42 8.36
CA ARG A 103 -18.91 -31.28 9.11
C ARG A 103 -19.71 -29.99 9.09
N TYR A 104 -20.77 -29.89 8.28
CA TYR A 104 -21.60 -28.69 8.20
C TYR A 104 -22.87 -28.76 9.06
N THR A 105 -23.32 -29.96 9.43
CA THR A 105 -24.56 -30.14 10.20
C THR A 105 -24.41 -29.85 11.70
N THR A 106 -23.21 -29.99 12.27
CA THR A 106 -23.03 -29.77 13.73
C THR A 106 -23.08 -28.29 14.13
N ILE A 107 -22.94 -27.34 13.19
CA ILE A 107 -23.06 -25.90 13.48
C ILE A 107 -24.52 -25.43 13.46
N MET A 108 -25.44 -26.20 12.86
CA MET A 108 -26.78 -25.70 12.52
C MET A 108 -27.94 -26.38 13.26
N SER A 109 -27.65 -27.18 14.29
CA SER A 109 -28.66 -27.86 15.11
C SER A 109 -28.45 -27.61 16.61
N LEU A 110 -28.15 -26.37 16.98
CA LEU A 110 -28.37 -25.87 18.34
C LEU A 110 -29.70 -25.13 18.32
N GLU A 111 -30.73 -25.84 18.78
CA GLU A 111 -32.05 -25.29 19.06
C GLU A 111 -31.95 -24.10 20.03
N TYR A 112 -32.79 -23.11 19.74
CA TYR A 112 -33.06 -21.89 20.50
C TYR A 112 -32.67 -21.92 22.00
N ALA A 113 -31.61 -21.18 22.31
CA ALA A 113 -31.51 -20.43 23.55
C ALA A 113 -30.78 -19.13 23.23
N THR A 114 -31.49 -18.00 23.28
CA THR A 114 -30.91 -16.66 23.38
C THR A 114 -30.58 -16.38 24.84
N PRO A 115 -29.29 -16.34 25.22
CA PRO A 115 -28.82 -15.50 26.30
C PRO A 115 -27.81 -14.48 25.77
N ALA A 116 -27.86 -13.29 26.34
CA ALA A 116 -26.88 -12.24 26.16
C ALA A 116 -25.45 -12.80 26.28
N GLY A 117 -24.62 -12.53 25.27
CA GLY A 117 -23.20 -12.83 25.30
C GLY A 117 -22.81 -14.03 24.44
N TYR A 118 -22.39 -13.74 23.21
CA TYR A 118 -21.34 -14.50 22.55
C TYR A 118 -20.10 -13.60 22.40
N PRO A 119 -19.36 -13.25 23.47
CA PRO A 119 -18.22 -12.33 23.37
C PRO A 119 -16.95 -13.03 22.86
N ASP A 120 -16.98 -14.35 22.68
CA ASP A 120 -15.91 -15.14 22.09
C ASP A 120 -16.52 -16.33 21.36
N ALA A 121 -16.70 -16.21 20.04
CA ALA A 121 -16.65 -17.43 19.26
C ALA A 121 -15.33 -18.11 19.58
N ASP A 122 -15.41 -19.38 20.03
CA ASP A 122 -14.26 -20.19 20.36
C ASP A 122 -13.23 -20.03 19.24
N SER A 123 -12.00 -19.61 19.58
CA SER A 123 -10.92 -19.50 18.61
C SER A 123 -10.72 -20.79 17.82
N ALA A 124 -11.06 -21.96 18.40
CA ALA A 124 -11.10 -23.22 17.69
C ALA A 124 -12.19 -23.28 16.59
N LEU A 125 -13.39 -22.76 16.87
CA LEU A 125 -14.47 -22.65 15.89
C LEU A 125 -14.10 -21.69 14.76
N VAL A 126 -13.54 -20.53 15.08
CA VAL A 126 -13.04 -19.59 14.06
C VAL A 126 -11.93 -20.25 13.24
N ALA A 127 -11.01 -20.98 13.87
CA ALA A 127 -9.94 -21.68 13.18
C ALA A 127 -10.43 -22.84 12.28
N ALA A 128 -11.60 -23.41 12.57
CA ALA A 128 -12.25 -24.43 11.75
C ALA A 128 -13.08 -23.84 10.60
N LEU A 129 -13.30 -22.51 10.57
CA LEU A 129 -14.09 -21.87 9.53
C LEU A 129 -13.38 -21.95 8.17
N GLU A 130 -14.08 -22.53 7.20
CA GLU A 130 -13.67 -22.66 5.80
C GLU A 130 -14.73 -22.02 4.89
N ALA A 131 -14.31 -21.48 3.75
CA ALA A 131 -15.25 -20.93 2.78
C ALA A 131 -16.01 -22.08 2.09
N PRO A 132 -17.35 -22.03 2.03
CA PRO A 132 -18.12 -23.10 1.42
C PRO A 132 -17.80 -23.24 -0.07
N MET A 133 -17.74 -24.49 -0.53
CA MET A 133 -17.57 -24.81 -1.93
C MET A 133 -18.75 -24.26 -2.75
N ALA A 134 -18.56 -24.06 -4.06
CA ALA A 134 -19.58 -23.47 -4.93
C ALA A 134 -20.94 -24.19 -4.82
N GLU A 135 -20.92 -25.51 -4.66
CA GLU A 135 -22.11 -26.37 -4.53
C GLU A 135 -22.81 -26.22 -3.17
N GLU A 136 -22.06 -25.94 -2.11
CA GLU A 136 -22.53 -25.81 -0.72
C GLU A 136 -23.13 -24.43 -0.45
N ARG A 137 -22.80 -23.42 -1.28
CA ARG A 137 -23.28 -22.04 -1.10
C ARG A 137 -24.79 -21.90 -1.10
N ARG A 138 -25.51 -22.80 -1.77
CA ARG A 138 -26.98 -22.81 -1.82
C ARG A 138 -27.62 -23.26 -0.50
N ASP A 139 -26.88 -24.05 0.28
CA ASP A 139 -27.36 -24.63 1.54
C ASP A 139 -27.03 -23.73 2.74
N VAL A 140 -26.27 -22.64 2.52
CA VAL A 140 -25.96 -21.64 3.54
C VAL A 140 -27.20 -20.81 3.85
N ARG A 141 -27.63 -20.85 5.10
CA ARG A 141 -28.61 -19.93 5.69
C ARG A 141 -28.00 -18.53 5.81
N ARG A 142 -28.11 -17.76 4.72
CA ARG A 142 -27.35 -16.51 4.52
C ARG A 142 -27.67 -15.43 5.55
N SER A 143 -28.93 -15.25 5.92
CA SER A 143 -29.36 -14.24 6.88
C SER A 143 -28.75 -14.51 8.26
N GLU A 144 -28.88 -15.74 8.74
CA GLU A 144 -28.33 -16.19 10.02
C GLU A 144 -26.79 -16.14 10.00
N ALA A 145 -26.17 -16.62 8.92
CA ALA A 145 -24.72 -16.53 8.75
C ALA A 145 -24.22 -15.07 8.71
N GLY A 146 -24.99 -14.17 8.12
CA GLY A 146 -24.67 -12.74 8.05
C GLY A 146 -24.60 -12.10 9.43
N VAL A 147 -25.62 -12.33 10.27
CA VAL A 147 -25.67 -11.83 11.65
C VAL A 147 -24.53 -12.42 12.49
N LEU A 148 -24.36 -13.74 12.48
CA LEU A 148 -23.34 -14.42 13.28
C LEU A 148 -21.92 -14.00 12.90
N LEU A 149 -21.58 -13.99 11.61
CA LEU A 149 -20.24 -13.65 11.15
C LEU A 149 -19.96 -12.14 11.29
N ASP A 150 -20.98 -11.28 11.21
CA ASP A 150 -20.84 -9.86 11.55
C ASP A 150 -20.44 -9.67 13.03
N GLY A 151 -21.17 -10.29 13.96
CA GLY A 151 -20.90 -10.18 15.39
C GLY A 151 -19.46 -10.58 15.74
N VAL A 152 -18.98 -11.68 15.14
CA VAL A 152 -17.58 -12.11 15.28
C VAL A 152 -16.61 -11.10 14.66
N LEU A 153 -16.86 -10.64 13.43
CA LEU A 153 -15.98 -9.66 12.76
C LEU A 153 -15.86 -8.35 13.53
N ALA A 154 -16.98 -7.80 13.94
CA ALA A 154 -17.02 -6.54 14.67
C ALA A 154 -16.34 -6.67 16.04
N THR A 155 -16.54 -7.78 16.76
CA THR A 155 -15.84 -8.07 18.02
C THR A 155 -14.33 -8.17 17.83
N ARG A 156 -13.86 -8.89 16.80
CA ARG A 156 -12.41 -9.00 16.51
C ARG A 156 -11.82 -7.67 16.05
N ALA A 157 -12.57 -6.87 15.29
CA ALA A 157 -12.16 -5.53 14.89
C ALA A 157 -12.02 -4.59 16.11
N ARG A 158 -12.96 -4.64 17.07
CA ARG A 158 -12.90 -3.86 18.32
C ARG A 158 -11.71 -4.27 19.19
N ARG A 159 -11.49 -5.56 19.41
CA ARG A 159 -10.32 -6.07 20.15
C ARG A 159 -9.01 -5.63 19.50
N LYS A 160 -8.91 -5.78 18.18
CA LYS A 160 -7.76 -5.31 17.41
C LYS A 160 -7.53 -3.80 17.58
N ALA A 161 -8.60 -3.00 17.52
CA ALA A 161 -8.52 -1.55 17.73
C ALA A 161 -8.05 -1.18 19.14
N ALA A 162 -8.53 -1.90 20.17
CA ALA A 162 -8.10 -1.73 21.56
C ALA A 162 -6.59 -1.98 21.72
N TYR A 163 -6.05 -3.04 21.09
CA TYR A 163 -4.59 -3.25 21.03
C TYR A 163 -3.86 -2.18 20.22
N ASP A 164 -4.42 -1.74 19.09
CA ASP A 164 -3.82 -0.69 18.26
C ASP A 164 -3.70 0.65 19.03
N VAL A 165 -4.61 0.95 19.98
CA VAL A 165 -4.54 2.11 20.90
C VAL A 165 -3.38 1.96 21.87
N ALA A 166 -3.29 0.83 22.59
CA ALA A 166 -2.20 0.58 23.55
C ALA A 166 -0.82 0.55 22.87
N ILE A 167 -0.73 -0.07 21.69
CA ILE A 167 0.48 -0.05 20.84
C ILE A 167 0.84 1.40 20.49
N GLY A 168 -0.13 2.25 20.17
CA GLY A 168 0.08 3.66 19.88
C GLY A 168 0.75 4.43 21.02
N GLU A 169 0.33 4.21 22.27
CA GLU A 169 0.95 4.84 23.45
C GLU A 169 2.40 4.40 23.64
N TYR A 170 2.67 3.10 23.58
CA TYR A 170 4.04 2.61 23.72
C TYR A 170 4.94 3.01 22.53
N LEU A 171 4.40 3.12 21.31
CA LEU A 171 5.14 3.67 20.17
C LEU A 171 5.44 5.17 20.36
N ALA A 172 4.51 5.93 20.95
CA ALA A 172 4.74 7.32 21.31
C ALA A 172 5.83 7.44 22.39
N ALA A 173 5.79 6.59 23.42
CA ALA A 173 6.84 6.52 24.44
C ALA A 173 8.20 6.10 23.85
N MET A 174 8.23 5.11 22.94
CA MET A 174 9.45 4.68 22.24
C MET A 174 10.01 5.78 21.31
N SER A 175 9.18 6.71 20.85
CA SER A 175 9.61 7.82 19.98
C SER A 175 10.31 8.95 20.74
N VAL A 176 10.37 8.90 22.08
CA VAL A 176 11.02 9.91 22.91
C VAL A 176 12.54 9.70 22.91
N GLY A 177 13.31 10.77 22.75
CA GLY A 177 14.78 10.74 22.87
C GLY A 177 15.46 9.77 21.90
N ALA A 178 16.50 9.07 22.39
CA ALA A 178 17.30 8.13 21.62
C ALA A 178 16.83 6.67 21.78
N ARG A 179 15.61 6.42 22.28
CA ARG A 179 15.17 5.07 22.68
C ARG A 179 15.17 4.07 21.50
N THR A 180 14.73 4.46 20.31
CA THR A 180 14.82 3.60 19.10
C THR A 180 16.25 3.30 18.66
N LEU A 181 17.21 4.21 18.92
CA LEU A 181 18.63 4.02 18.58
C LEU A 181 19.29 2.95 19.43
N THR A 182 18.79 2.72 20.65
CA THR A 182 19.15 1.55 21.48
C THR A 182 18.97 0.23 20.73
N PHE A 183 18.03 0.18 19.78
CA PHE A 183 17.77 -0.97 18.92
C PHE A 183 18.34 -0.82 17.50
N GLY A 184 19.18 0.20 17.26
CA GLY A 184 19.83 0.46 15.97
C GLY A 184 18.95 1.18 14.95
N TYR A 185 17.76 1.65 15.34
CA TYR A 185 16.81 2.30 14.43
C TYR A 185 16.74 3.80 14.67
N VAL A 186 16.87 4.56 13.59
CA VAL A 186 16.82 6.04 13.63
C VAL A 186 15.38 6.56 13.63
N SER A 187 14.41 5.74 13.22
CA SER A 187 13.01 6.14 13.18
C SER A 187 12.11 5.08 13.78
N ILE A 188 11.02 5.52 14.41
CA ILE A 188 9.96 4.61 14.91
C ILE A 188 9.37 3.76 13.78
N GLY A 189 9.37 4.27 12.54
CA GLY A 189 8.89 3.54 11.37
C GLY A 189 9.79 2.37 10.98
N ASP A 190 11.11 2.53 11.04
CA ASP A 190 12.07 1.44 10.81
C ASP A 190 12.03 0.43 11.96
N TYR A 191 12.00 0.90 13.20
CA TYR A 191 11.81 0.06 14.39
C TYR A 191 10.53 -0.79 14.28
N ALA A 192 9.40 -0.17 13.97
CA ALA A 192 8.12 -0.88 13.84
C ALA A 192 8.13 -1.91 12.69
N ARG A 193 8.74 -1.57 11.54
CA ARG A 193 8.81 -2.47 10.38
C ARG A 193 9.70 -3.67 10.64
N GLU A 194 10.90 -3.43 11.15
CA GLU A 194 11.95 -4.43 11.23
C GLU A 194 11.85 -5.26 12.51
N ARG A 195 11.45 -4.63 13.63
CA ARG A 195 11.40 -5.31 14.94
C ARG A 195 10.00 -5.79 15.32
N LEU A 196 8.96 -5.00 15.04
CA LEU A 196 7.58 -5.35 15.37
C LEU A 196 6.83 -6.02 14.20
N GLY A 197 7.35 -5.93 12.98
CA GLY A 197 6.66 -6.44 11.79
C GLY A 197 5.40 -5.66 11.41
N LEU A 198 5.27 -4.42 11.87
CA LEU A 198 4.16 -3.52 11.58
C LEU A 198 4.44 -2.65 10.36
N ASN A 199 3.39 -2.19 9.69
CA ASN A 199 3.55 -1.19 8.64
C ASN A 199 4.03 0.15 9.23
N ALA A 200 5.15 0.67 8.72
CA ALA A 200 5.80 1.88 9.24
C ALA A 200 4.87 3.11 9.32
N ARG A 201 4.08 3.38 8.26
CA ARG A 201 3.15 4.52 8.22
C ARG A 201 2.00 4.34 9.20
N THR A 202 1.55 3.10 9.39
CA THR A 202 0.49 2.78 10.36
C THR A 202 0.98 3.01 11.79
N ALA A 203 2.18 2.50 12.13
CA ALA A 203 2.80 2.72 13.44
C ALA A 203 3.01 4.21 13.74
N GLN A 204 3.47 4.99 12.76
CA GLN A 204 3.59 6.45 12.89
C GLN A 204 2.24 7.13 13.13
N LYS A 205 1.18 6.72 12.43
CA LYS A 205 -0.18 7.24 12.65
C LYS A 205 -0.70 6.88 14.05
N GLN A 206 -0.42 5.68 14.55
CA GLN A 206 -0.78 5.26 15.92
C GLN A 206 -0.06 6.08 16.98
N ALA A 207 1.27 6.25 16.85
CA ALA A 207 2.07 7.08 17.75
C ALA A 207 1.67 8.57 17.69
N LYS A 208 1.26 9.07 16.52
CA LYS A 208 0.71 10.42 16.38
C LYS A 208 -0.64 10.55 17.09
N LEU A 209 -1.57 9.62 16.84
CA LEU A 209 -2.88 9.60 17.49
C LEU A 209 -2.75 9.62 19.02
N ALA A 210 -1.89 8.76 19.58
CA ALA A 210 -1.64 8.70 21.02
C ALA A 210 -1.15 10.06 21.59
N ARG A 211 -0.24 10.74 20.89
CA ARG A 211 0.23 12.08 21.30
C ARG A 211 -0.88 13.13 21.22
N ASP A 212 -1.63 13.16 20.11
CA ASP A 212 -2.70 14.13 19.91
C ASP A 212 -3.83 13.94 20.95
N LEU A 213 -4.11 12.70 21.37
CA LEU A 213 -5.09 12.41 22.42
C LEU A 213 -4.67 12.89 23.81
N ARG A 214 -3.37 13.14 24.09
CA ARG A 214 -2.94 13.65 25.41
C ARG A 214 -3.46 15.06 25.70
N GLU A 215 -3.72 15.84 24.66
CA GLU A 215 -4.29 17.19 24.77
C GLU A 215 -5.83 17.18 24.92
N ARG A 216 -6.46 16.00 24.89
CA ARG A 216 -7.91 15.80 24.77
C ARG A 216 -8.38 14.67 25.69
N PRO A 217 -8.47 14.91 27.01
CA PRO A 217 -8.68 13.84 27.98
C PRO A 217 -10.02 13.12 27.82
N ALA A 218 -11.11 13.81 27.49
CA ALA A 218 -12.42 13.19 27.31
C ALA A 218 -12.47 12.33 26.04
N LEU A 219 -11.85 12.80 24.95
CA LEU A 219 -11.73 11.98 23.74
C LEU A 219 -10.80 10.78 23.95
N ARG A 220 -9.70 10.97 24.70
CA ARG A 220 -8.77 9.90 25.06
C ARG A 220 -9.47 8.81 25.85
N GLU A 221 -10.24 9.17 26.86
CA GLU A 221 -11.01 8.24 27.68
C GLU A 221 -12.03 7.45 26.84
N ALA A 222 -12.80 8.14 25.99
CA ALA A 222 -13.78 7.49 25.12
C ALA A 222 -13.13 6.54 24.08
N VAL A 223 -11.92 6.86 23.61
CA VAL A 223 -11.13 5.94 22.75
C VAL A 223 -10.60 4.76 23.55
N TRP A 224 -10.20 4.98 24.80
CA TRP A 224 -9.67 3.93 25.68
C TRP A 224 -10.74 2.94 26.12
N SER A 225 -11.95 3.41 26.44
CA SER A 225 -13.09 2.54 26.79
C SER A 225 -13.63 1.78 25.58
N GLY A 226 -13.31 2.23 24.37
CA GLY A 226 -13.76 1.64 23.11
C GLY A 226 -15.12 2.18 22.63
N GLU A 227 -15.69 3.17 23.31
CA GLU A 227 -16.92 3.89 22.91
C GLU A 227 -16.72 4.66 21.59
N VAL A 228 -15.53 5.24 21.40
CA VAL A 228 -15.15 5.93 20.17
C VAL A 228 -14.01 5.17 19.49
N SER A 229 -14.22 4.78 18.22
CA SER A 229 -13.17 4.08 17.48
C SER A 229 -11.99 5.02 17.15
N PRO A 230 -10.74 4.51 17.03
CA PRO A 230 -9.60 5.30 16.57
C PRO A 230 -9.80 5.96 15.20
N CYS A 231 -10.71 5.42 14.39
CA CYS A 231 -11.10 6.03 13.11
C CYS A 231 -11.92 7.30 13.32
N LYS A 232 -12.98 7.25 14.15
CA LYS A 232 -13.82 8.41 14.47
C LYS A 232 -13.03 9.47 15.24
N ALA A 233 -12.16 9.08 16.17
CA ALA A 233 -11.31 10.00 16.92
C ALA A 233 -10.43 10.86 16.01
N ARG A 234 -9.84 10.28 14.95
CA ARG A 234 -9.04 11.05 13.98
C ARG A 234 -9.85 12.08 13.20
N ILE A 235 -11.12 11.77 12.91
CA ILE A 235 -12.02 12.66 12.16
C ILE A 235 -12.33 13.92 12.98
N VAL A 236 -12.66 13.75 14.26
CA VAL A 236 -13.03 14.87 15.14
C VAL A 236 -11.82 15.55 15.81
N MET A 237 -10.62 15.00 15.64
CA MET A 237 -9.40 15.41 16.34
C MET A 237 -9.12 16.92 16.29
N SER A 238 -9.36 17.57 15.14
CA SER A 238 -9.09 18.99 14.97
C SER A 238 -10.07 19.89 15.71
N LEU A 239 -11.31 19.44 15.92
CA LEU A 239 -12.41 20.21 16.50
C LEU A 239 -12.70 19.88 17.97
N ALA A 240 -12.37 18.66 18.41
CA ALA A 240 -12.53 18.22 19.79
C ALA A 240 -11.43 18.79 20.68
N ARG A 241 -11.51 20.09 21.01
CA ARG A 241 -10.56 20.81 21.88
C ARG A 241 -11.32 21.80 22.76
N GLY A 242 -10.83 21.99 23.99
CA GLY A 242 -11.43 22.94 24.94
C GLY A 242 -12.91 22.67 25.16
N ASP A 243 -13.72 23.73 25.21
CA ASP A 243 -15.17 23.66 25.48
C ASP A 243 -15.95 22.81 24.46
N ALA A 244 -15.42 22.65 23.25
CA ALA A 244 -16.06 21.86 22.20
C ALA A 244 -15.81 20.35 22.35
N GLU A 245 -14.82 19.93 23.14
CA GLU A 245 -14.38 18.53 23.22
C GLU A 245 -15.53 17.58 23.60
N ALA A 246 -16.23 17.84 24.70
CA ALA A 246 -17.31 16.98 25.19
C ALA A 246 -18.43 16.79 24.15
N SER A 247 -18.82 17.88 23.47
CA SER A 247 -19.87 17.83 22.43
C SER A 247 -19.47 16.96 21.24
N TRP A 248 -18.21 17.03 20.81
CA TRP A 248 -17.70 16.21 19.70
C TRP A 248 -17.48 14.75 20.11
N VAL A 249 -17.14 14.49 21.37
CA VAL A 249 -17.04 13.14 21.93
C VAL A 249 -18.40 12.45 21.94
N GLU A 250 -19.43 13.10 22.49
CA GLU A 250 -20.79 12.54 22.50
C GLU A 250 -21.31 12.28 21.09
N ARG A 251 -21.07 13.23 20.18
CA ARG A 251 -21.38 13.04 18.77
C ARG A 251 -20.62 11.87 18.16
N ALA A 252 -19.34 11.69 18.49
CA ALA A 252 -18.54 10.60 17.96
C ALA A 252 -18.99 9.20 18.44
N LYS A 253 -19.60 9.11 19.62
CA LYS A 253 -20.22 7.87 20.11
C LYS A 253 -21.40 7.45 19.24
N THR A 254 -22.23 8.41 18.82
CA THR A 254 -23.51 8.12 18.14
C THR A 254 -23.47 8.19 16.61
N ASP A 255 -22.69 9.10 16.03
CA ASP A 255 -22.71 9.38 14.59
C ASP A 255 -21.85 8.40 13.78
N THR A 256 -22.19 8.23 12.51
CA THR A 256 -21.37 7.46 11.54
C THR A 256 -20.05 8.17 11.28
N ALA A 257 -19.01 7.43 10.90
CA ALA A 257 -17.73 8.03 10.53
C ALA A 257 -17.88 8.97 9.32
N ARG A 258 -18.73 8.61 8.34
CA ARG A 258 -19.11 9.50 7.23
C ARG A 258 -19.82 10.76 7.71
N GLY A 259 -20.81 10.65 8.59
CA GLY A 259 -21.55 11.80 9.14
C GLY A 259 -20.66 12.77 9.92
N LEU A 260 -19.75 12.24 10.74
CA LEU A 260 -18.73 13.04 11.43
C LEU A 260 -17.81 13.75 10.43
N ALA A 261 -17.34 13.05 9.40
CA ALA A 261 -16.46 13.64 8.39
C ALA A 261 -17.16 14.75 7.60
N ALA A 262 -18.43 14.56 7.24
CA ALA A 262 -19.24 15.57 6.57
C ALA A 262 -19.44 16.82 7.46
N ALA A 263 -19.67 16.63 8.75
CA ALA A 263 -19.82 17.73 9.69
C ALA A 263 -18.51 18.48 9.98
N VAL A 264 -17.39 17.77 10.04
CA VAL A 264 -16.06 18.40 10.13
C VAL A 264 -15.77 19.18 8.85
N LYS A 265 -16.10 18.61 7.68
CA LYS A 265 -15.96 19.28 6.37
C LYS A 265 -16.76 20.56 6.30
N SER A 266 -18.04 20.55 6.71
CA SER A 266 -18.89 21.74 6.64
C SER A 266 -18.36 22.90 7.49
N LEU A 267 -17.68 22.60 8.61
CA LEU A 267 -17.11 23.61 9.50
C LEU A 267 -15.70 24.06 9.11
N THR A 268 -14.89 23.18 8.52
CA THR A 268 -13.46 23.46 8.26
C THR A 268 -13.12 23.66 6.79
N GLY A 269 -14.05 23.35 5.88
CA GLY A 269 -13.81 23.31 4.44
C GLY A 269 -12.87 22.19 3.99
N LYS A 270 -12.44 21.31 4.91
CA LYS A 270 -11.49 20.20 4.65
C LYS A 270 -12.10 18.89 5.12
N THR A 271 -12.04 17.82 4.34
CA THR A 271 -12.26 16.47 4.90
C THR A 271 -10.98 15.90 5.50
N ALA A 272 -11.12 15.07 6.54
CA ALA A 272 -10.00 14.34 7.14
C ALA A 272 -9.32 13.34 6.17
N ASP A 273 -9.96 13.01 5.04
CA ASP A 273 -9.51 12.03 4.04
C ASP A 273 -9.24 12.65 2.64
N GLU A 274 -9.33 13.98 2.46
CA GLU A 274 -9.16 14.67 1.16
C GLU A 274 -7.72 14.62 0.59
N GLU A 275 -6.80 13.92 1.25
CA GLU A 275 -5.38 13.84 0.86
C GLU A 275 -5.01 12.58 0.05
N GLU A 276 -5.91 11.64 -0.23
CA GLU A 276 -5.59 10.51 -1.11
C GLU A 276 -5.92 10.84 -2.57
N GLU A 277 -5.01 11.57 -3.19
CA GLU A 277 -4.97 11.72 -4.64
C GLU A 277 -5.07 10.35 -5.33
N PRO A 278 -5.94 10.19 -6.36
CA PRO A 278 -6.04 8.93 -7.10
C PRO A 278 -4.70 8.53 -7.72
N TRP A 279 -4.42 7.22 -7.69
CA TRP A 279 -3.24 6.63 -8.33
C TRP A 279 -3.67 5.82 -9.55
N GLU A 280 -2.98 6.03 -10.65
CA GLU A 280 -3.21 5.36 -11.93
C GLU A 280 -1.93 4.68 -12.41
N LEU A 281 -2.04 3.69 -13.29
CA LEU A 281 -0.88 3.01 -13.86
C LEU A 281 -0.44 3.73 -15.15
N LEU A 282 0.71 4.40 -15.12
CA LEU A 282 1.36 4.92 -16.32
C LEU A 282 2.11 3.78 -17.02
N SER A 283 1.65 3.42 -18.23
CA SER A 283 2.26 2.38 -19.07
C SER A 283 2.77 2.96 -20.38
N ILE A 284 4.10 2.95 -20.58
CA ILE A 284 4.76 3.48 -21.78
C ILE A 284 5.63 2.38 -22.42
N PRO A 285 5.48 2.06 -23.71
CA PRO A 285 6.39 1.15 -24.38
C PRO A 285 7.78 1.77 -24.47
N VAL A 286 8.80 1.09 -23.95
CA VAL A 286 10.21 1.52 -24.01
C VAL A 286 11.01 0.44 -24.74
N PRO A 287 11.52 0.73 -25.95
CA PRO A 287 12.29 -0.26 -26.71
C PRO A 287 13.63 -0.53 -25.99
N PRO A 288 14.23 -1.73 -26.15
CA PRO A 288 15.47 -2.09 -25.47
C PRO A 288 16.62 -1.11 -25.69
N GLU A 289 16.67 -0.46 -26.85
CA GLU A 289 17.71 0.52 -27.21
C GLU A 289 17.57 1.85 -26.45
N ALA A 290 16.34 2.21 -26.05
CA ALA A 290 16.07 3.43 -25.29
C ALA A 290 16.15 3.22 -23.78
N ARG A 291 16.11 1.97 -23.30
CA ARG A 291 16.15 1.63 -21.87
C ARG A 291 17.34 2.27 -21.13
N PRO A 292 18.61 2.19 -21.60
CA PRO A 292 19.73 2.81 -20.88
C PRO A 292 19.58 4.33 -20.74
N MET A 293 18.95 4.99 -21.71
CA MET A 293 18.68 6.42 -21.67
C MET A 293 17.62 6.74 -20.60
N VAL A 294 16.53 5.99 -20.55
CA VAL A 294 15.47 6.17 -19.55
C VAL A 294 15.99 5.86 -18.13
N GLU A 295 16.73 4.77 -17.96
CA GLU A 295 17.34 4.41 -16.67
C GLU A 295 18.32 5.50 -16.19
N GLU A 296 19.15 6.06 -17.09
CA GLU A 296 20.06 7.14 -16.74
C GLU A 296 19.30 8.43 -16.39
N ALA A 297 18.25 8.79 -17.12
CA ALA A 297 17.42 9.95 -16.78
C ALA A 297 16.74 9.78 -15.41
N MET A 298 16.15 8.63 -15.14
CA MET A 298 15.55 8.30 -13.84
C MET A 298 16.59 8.31 -12.71
N LYS A 299 17.83 7.91 -13.00
CA LYS A 299 18.94 8.01 -12.06
C LYS A 299 19.36 9.46 -11.81
N VAL A 300 19.47 10.29 -12.85
CA VAL A 300 19.81 11.72 -12.73
C VAL A 300 18.71 12.49 -12.01
N ALA A 301 17.44 12.28 -12.35
CA ALA A 301 16.29 12.85 -11.64
C ALA A 301 16.28 12.42 -10.17
N GLY A 302 16.59 11.15 -9.90
CA GLY A 302 16.80 10.66 -8.53
C GLY A 302 17.93 11.37 -7.78
N LYS A 303 18.95 11.93 -8.44
CA LYS A 303 19.96 12.74 -7.75
C LYS A 303 19.46 14.14 -7.41
N GLN A 304 18.66 14.73 -8.30
CA GLN A 304 18.10 16.08 -8.11
C GLN A 304 17.03 16.11 -7.00
N VAL A 305 16.07 15.18 -7.06
CA VAL A 305 14.97 15.10 -6.08
C VAL A 305 15.40 14.35 -4.81
N GLY A 306 16.24 13.32 -4.97
CA GLY A 306 16.80 12.51 -3.88
C GLY A 306 16.76 11.01 -4.16
N HIS A 307 17.81 10.26 -3.79
CA HIS A 307 17.98 8.85 -4.20
C HIS A 307 16.83 7.91 -3.75
N THR A 308 16.10 8.26 -2.69
CA THR A 308 14.93 7.54 -2.19
C THR A 308 13.62 8.02 -2.81
N ALA A 309 13.64 9.04 -3.65
CA ALA A 309 12.44 9.56 -4.30
C ALA A 309 11.77 8.44 -5.10
N PRO A 310 10.44 8.27 -4.93
CA PRO A 310 9.69 7.27 -5.67
C PRO A 310 9.74 7.56 -7.16
N ARG A 311 9.49 6.54 -7.98
CA ARG A 311 9.68 6.65 -9.44
C ARG A 311 8.79 7.73 -10.08
N TRP A 312 7.57 7.91 -9.59
CA TRP A 312 6.66 8.94 -10.10
C TRP A 312 7.20 10.36 -9.89
N ASP A 313 7.78 10.66 -8.73
CA ASP A 313 8.35 11.97 -8.38
C ASP A 313 9.58 12.29 -9.26
N ARG A 314 10.35 11.26 -9.64
CA ARG A 314 11.42 11.39 -10.63
C ARG A 314 10.90 11.67 -12.03
N LEU A 315 9.76 11.11 -12.40
CA LEU A 315 9.09 11.41 -13.67
C LEU A 315 8.58 12.84 -13.68
N ASP A 316 8.00 13.32 -12.57
CA ASP A 316 7.55 14.71 -12.46
C ASP A 316 8.70 15.68 -12.70
N ALA A 317 9.87 15.45 -12.11
CA ALA A 317 11.05 16.27 -12.37
C ALA A 317 11.44 16.29 -13.86
N ILE A 318 11.37 15.15 -14.55
CA ILE A 318 11.65 15.06 -15.99
C ILE A 318 10.60 15.83 -16.80
N PHE A 319 9.32 15.70 -16.45
CA PHE A 319 8.22 16.35 -17.16
C PHE A 319 8.20 17.85 -16.92
N GLN A 320 8.43 18.29 -15.69
CA GLN A 320 8.52 19.70 -15.31
C GLN A 320 9.69 20.39 -15.99
N GLU A 321 10.85 19.73 -16.14
CA GLU A 321 11.98 20.28 -16.90
C GLU A 321 11.59 20.56 -18.36
N PHE A 322 10.92 19.58 -19.00
CA PHE A 322 10.45 19.74 -20.37
C PHE A 322 9.43 20.88 -20.48
N LEU A 323 8.45 20.94 -19.56
CA LEU A 323 7.43 22.00 -19.55
C LEU A 323 7.99 23.37 -19.19
N GLY A 324 9.01 23.45 -18.34
CA GLY A 324 9.71 24.69 -18.05
C GLY A 324 10.40 25.26 -19.30
N THR A 325 10.90 24.37 -20.17
CA THR A 325 11.53 24.75 -21.44
C THR A 325 10.51 25.04 -22.55
N TYR A 326 9.39 24.29 -22.61
CA TYR A 326 8.51 24.21 -23.79
C TYR A 326 7.01 24.44 -23.51
N GLY A 327 6.60 24.68 -22.28
CA GLY A 327 5.19 24.78 -21.87
C GLY A 327 4.45 26.03 -22.34
N GLY A 328 5.16 27.05 -22.83
CA GLY A 328 4.59 28.32 -23.30
C GLY A 328 4.27 28.39 -24.80
N VAL A 329 4.31 27.27 -25.53
CA VAL A 329 4.11 27.27 -26.99
C VAL A 329 2.61 27.25 -27.31
N GLU A 330 2.03 28.42 -27.56
CA GLU A 330 0.69 28.57 -28.13
C GLU A 330 0.71 28.13 -29.61
N GLY A 331 -0.05 27.09 -29.97
CA GLY A 331 -0.18 26.69 -31.39
C GLY A 331 -0.58 25.25 -31.71
N ALA A 332 -1.16 24.49 -30.77
CA ALA A 332 -1.76 23.19 -31.12
C ALA A 332 -3.25 23.39 -31.49
N GLU A 333 -3.52 23.62 -32.78
CA GLU A 333 -4.85 23.33 -33.31
C GLU A 333 -5.16 21.85 -33.09
N GLU A 334 -6.37 21.56 -32.61
CA GLU A 334 -6.92 20.23 -32.39
C GLU A 334 -6.96 19.44 -33.71
N SER A 335 -5.88 18.75 -34.07
CA SER A 335 -5.91 17.81 -35.19
C SER A 335 -6.20 16.39 -34.71
N ASP A 336 -7.46 15.99 -34.92
CA ASP A 336 -7.98 14.63 -35.11
C ASP A 336 -7.48 13.52 -34.16
N GLY A 337 -8.27 13.32 -33.10
CA GLY A 337 -9.24 12.21 -33.14
C GLY A 337 -8.72 10.78 -33.03
N ASN A 338 -7.49 10.56 -32.61
CA ASN A 338 -7.05 9.22 -32.19
C ASN A 338 -6.24 9.23 -30.88
N PHE A 339 -6.60 10.14 -29.97
CA PHE A 339 -6.55 9.76 -28.56
C PHE A 339 -7.49 8.56 -28.43
N LEU A 340 -6.95 7.39 -28.10
CA LEU A 340 -7.70 6.42 -27.33
C LEU A 340 -8.28 7.21 -26.16
N HIS A 341 -9.57 7.51 -26.27
CA HIS A 341 -10.33 8.12 -25.20
C HIS A 341 -9.97 7.35 -23.93
N TRP A 342 -9.40 8.05 -22.96
CA TRP A 342 -9.65 7.75 -21.58
C TRP A 342 -10.80 8.66 -21.19
N PRO A 343 -12.07 8.32 -21.51
CA PRO A 343 -13.13 8.95 -20.78
C PRO A 343 -13.04 8.27 -19.42
N LEU A 344 -12.45 8.94 -18.44
CA LEU A 344 -12.83 8.60 -17.07
C LEU A 344 -14.35 8.71 -17.09
N PRO A 345 -15.11 7.61 -16.88
CA PRO A 345 -16.49 7.80 -16.51
C PRO A 345 -16.46 8.78 -15.32
N PRO A 346 -17.36 9.78 -15.27
CA PRO A 346 -17.50 10.55 -14.04
C PRO A 346 -17.61 9.54 -12.88
N PRO A 347 -17.01 9.82 -11.70
CA PRO A 347 -17.10 8.92 -10.57
C PRO A 347 -18.55 8.46 -10.44
N ASP A 348 -18.76 7.14 -10.46
CA ASP A 348 -20.10 6.57 -10.34
C ASP A 348 -20.60 6.86 -8.93
N ASP A 349 -21.20 8.04 -8.78
CA ASP A 349 -21.75 8.58 -7.54
C ASP A 349 -23.02 7.83 -7.11
N SER A 350 -23.51 6.88 -7.92
CA SER A 350 -24.65 6.04 -7.56
C SER A 350 -24.39 5.24 -6.30
N VAL A 351 -23.15 4.78 -6.06
CA VAL A 351 -22.79 4.05 -4.84
C VAL A 351 -22.75 4.98 -3.64
N GLU A 352 -22.22 6.19 -3.79
CA GLU A 352 -22.17 7.18 -2.70
C GLU A 352 -23.58 7.67 -2.33
N ARG A 353 -24.44 7.92 -3.33
CA ARG A 353 -25.86 8.26 -3.12
C ARG A 353 -26.63 7.12 -2.46
N LEU A 354 -26.42 5.87 -2.89
CA LEU A 354 -27.03 4.70 -2.23
C LEU A 354 -26.52 4.49 -0.79
N GLU A 355 -25.23 4.70 -0.53
CA GLU A 355 -24.66 4.67 0.82
C GLU A 355 -25.32 5.74 1.70
N GLU A 356 -25.56 6.94 1.16
CA GLU A 356 -26.25 8.03 1.83
C GLU A 356 -27.73 7.74 2.11
N ASP A 357 -28.46 7.27 1.10
CA ASP A 357 -29.88 6.94 1.20
C ASP A 357 -30.11 5.80 2.21
N LEU A 358 -29.32 4.73 2.15
CA LEU A 358 -29.41 3.62 3.09
C LEU A 358 -29.06 4.03 4.52
N GLU A 359 -28.10 4.94 4.73
CA GLU A 359 -27.79 5.48 6.06
C GLU A 359 -28.92 6.35 6.62
N ASN A 360 -29.66 7.05 5.76
CA ASN A 360 -30.83 7.85 6.14
C ASN A 360 -32.09 6.98 6.37
N GLU A 361 -32.24 5.88 5.61
CA GLU A 361 -33.39 4.98 5.69
C GLU A 361 -33.26 3.90 6.78
N THR A 362 -32.04 3.44 7.10
CA THR A 362 -31.84 2.47 8.16
C THR A 362 -31.77 3.16 9.52
N LYS A 363 -32.69 2.80 10.42
CA LYS A 363 -32.48 2.95 11.87
C LYS A 363 -31.30 2.06 12.28
N ARG A 364 -30.07 2.53 12.05
CA ARG A 364 -28.78 2.12 12.63
C ARG A 364 -28.60 0.62 12.89
N TRP A 365 -28.92 -0.24 11.92
CA TRP A 365 -28.64 -1.69 12.02
C TRP A 365 -29.14 -2.34 13.32
N VAL A 366 -30.28 -1.91 13.87
CA VAL A 366 -30.81 -2.34 15.18
C VAL A 366 -30.98 -3.87 15.31
N TYR A 367 -31.05 -4.59 14.19
CA TYR A 367 -31.17 -6.06 14.15
C TYR A 367 -29.82 -6.80 14.21
N LEU A 368 -28.69 -6.11 13.99
CA LEU A 368 -27.36 -6.67 14.20
C LEU A 368 -27.01 -6.62 15.68
N ASP A 369 -26.21 -7.58 16.13
CA ASP A 369 -25.80 -7.64 17.53
C ASP A 369 -25.07 -6.35 17.95
N GLU A 370 -25.47 -5.81 19.10
CA GLU A 370 -24.74 -4.73 19.74
C GLU A 370 -23.39 -5.25 20.23
N VAL A 371 -22.32 -4.75 19.62
CA VAL A 371 -20.96 -5.16 19.95
C VAL A 371 -20.45 -4.27 21.04
N GLN A 372 -20.26 -4.86 22.22
CA GLN A 372 -19.81 -4.16 23.41
C GLN A 372 -18.45 -3.48 23.18
N PRO A 373 -18.25 -2.26 23.72
CA PRO A 373 -16.94 -1.62 23.75
C PRO A 373 -15.88 -2.54 24.35
N VAL A 374 -14.67 -2.51 23.78
CA VAL A 374 -13.53 -3.25 24.30
C VAL A 374 -12.51 -2.26 24.82
N VAL A 375 -12.27 -2.32 26.12
CA VAL A 375 -11.31 -1.45 26.80
C VAL A 375 -9.89 -1.77 26.31
N ALA A 376 -9.11 -0.73 25.99
CA ALA A 376 -7.71 -0.86 25.63
C ALA A 376 -6.87 -1.38 26.81
N PRO A 377 -5.89 -2.27 26.56
CA PRO A 377 -4.99 -2.74 27.62
C PRO A 377 -4.31 -1.57 28.34
N HIS A 378 -4.20 -1.67 29.66
CA HIS A 378 -3.50 -0.68 30.47
C HIS A 378 -2.05 -0.48 29.98
N VAL A 379 -1.62 0.78 29.92
CA VAL A 379 -0.26 1.17 29.55
C VAL A 379 0.39 1.79 30.77
N ALA A 380 1.47 1.18 31.25
CA ALA A 380 2.25 1.72 32.35
C ALA A 380 3.05 2.95 31.89
N ASP A 381 3.33 3.87 32.82
CA ASP A 381 4.25 4.99 32.58
C ASP A 381 5.70 4.50 32.62
N GLU A 382 6.07 3.69 31.62
CA GLU A 382 7.38 3.06 31.51
C GLU A 382 8.31 3.88 30.61
N THR A 383 9.52 4.13 31.08
CA THR A 383 10.54 4.93 30.39
C THR A 383 11.66 4.08 29.79
N ASN A 384 11.85 2.86 30.30
CA ASN A 384 12.91 1.97 29.88
C ASN A 384 12.63 1.40 28.48
N PRO A 385 13.52 1.62 27.49
CA PRO A 385 13.33 1.15 26.11
C PRO A 385 13.09 -0.36 25.98
N TRP A 386 13.77 -1.16 26.80
CA TRP A 386 13.70 -2.63 26.73
C TRP A 386 12.37 -3.17 27.24
N ARG A 387 11.80 -2.54 28.28
CA ARG A 387 10.48 -2.90 28.81
C ARG A 387 9.37 -2.43 27.89
N ILE A 388 9.46 -1.22 27.35
CA ILE A 388 8.56 -0.73 26.29
C ILE A 388 8.59 -1.68 25.09
N ASP A 389 9.77 -2.13 24.66
CA ASP A 389 9.90 -3.07 23.55
C ASP A 389 9.27 -4.45 23.83
N ALA A 390 9.53 -5.01 25.02
CA ALA A 390 8.93 -6.28 25.42
C ALA A 390 7.40 -6.20 25.39
N GLU A 391 6.85 -5.11 25.92
CA GLU A 391 5.41 -4.90 25.97
C GLU A 391 4.80 -4.62 24.58
N LEU A 392 5.49 -3.85 23.73
CA LEU A 392 5.11 -3.68 22.32
C LEU A 392 5.05 -5.02 21.59
N ARG A 393 6.04 -5.89 21.77
CA ARG A 393 6.06 -7.22 21.15
C ARG A 393 4.92 -8.10 21.65
N ARG A 394 4.62 -8.06 22.95
CA ARG A 394 3.48 -8.76 23.56
C ARG A 394 2.16 -8.29 22.94
N LEU A 395 1.90 -6.98 22.95
CA LEU A 395 0.68 -6.39 22.40
C LEU A 395 0.53 -6.64 20.89
N VAL A 396 1.63 -6.56 20.13
CA VAL A 396 1.61 -6.87 18.69
C VAL A 396 1.28 -8.35 18.43
N ALA A 397 1.76 -9.27 19.27
CA ALA A 397 1.40 -10.68 19.16
C ALA A 397 -0.11 -10.90 19.41
N GLU A 398 -0.68 -10.29 20.45
CA GLU A 398 -2.13 -10.32 20.72
C GLU A 398 -2.95 -9.73 19.56
N ARG A 399 -2.55 -8.55 19.10
CA ARG A 399 -3.15 -7.86 17.97
C ARG A 399 -3.13 -8.72 16.71
N ASN A 400 -2.03 -9.42 16.45
CA ASN A 400 -1.86 -10.28 15.27
C ASN A 400 -2.74 -11.53 15.32
N ARG A 401 -3.01 -12.10 16.50
CA ARG A 401 -3.97 -13.19 16.66
C ARG A 401 -5.39 -12.73 16.32
N CYS A 402 -5.80 -11.57 16.82
CA CYS A 402 -7.09 -10.96 16.47
C CYS A 402 -7.20 -10.70 14.97
N ASP A 403 -6.14 -10.19 14.35
CA ASP A 403 -6.08 -9.89 12.91
C ASP A 403 -6.12 -11.17 12.05
N GLU A 404 -5.61 -12.29 12.54
CA GLU A 404 -5.71 -13.60 11.88
C GLU A 404 -7.12 -14.14 11.86
N GLU A 405 -7.78 -14.15 13.00
CA GLU A 405 -9.19 -14.53 13.12
C GLU A 405 -10.08 -13.63 12.25
N LEU A 406 -9.87 -12.31 12.34
CA LEU A 406 -10.57 -11.33 11.50
C LEU A 406 -10.39 -11.63 10.01
N GLY A 407 -9.17 -11.91 9.56
CA GLY A 407 -8.89 -12.22 8.16
C GLY A 407 -9.64 -13.44 7.64
N ARG A 408 -9.74 -14.50 8.46
CA ARG A 408 -10.44 -15.73 8.13
C ARG A 408 -11.94 -15.51 8.01
N VAL A 409 -12.55 -14.92 9.03
CA VAL A 409 -14.00 -14.63 9.03
C VAL A 409 -14.33 -13.66 7.89
N ALA A 410 -13.50 -12.64 7.67
CA ALA A 410 -13.71 -11.64 6.62
C ALA A 410 -13.62 -12.28 5.22
N SER A 411 -12.77 -13.29 5.04
CA SER A 411 -12.64 -14.01 3.77
C SER A 411 -13.94 -14.75 3.43
N VAL A 412 -14.53 -15.45 4.40
CA VAL A 412 -15.81 -16.16 4.23
C VAL A 412 -16.96 -15.18 4.03
N PHE A 413 -17.09 -14.20 4.92
CA PHE A 413 -18.11 -13.15 4.86
C PHE A 413 -18.10 -12.41 3.51
N SER A 414 -16.91 -12.01 3.05
CA SER A 414 -16.73 -11.36 1.75
C SER A 414 -17.00 -12.29 0.57
N SER A 415 -16.62 -13.57 0.65
CA SER A 415 -16.86 -14.53 -0.44
C SER A 415 -18.34 -14.84 -0.65
N LEU A 416 -19.14 -14.75 0.42
CA LEU A 416 -20.57 -15.03 0.40
C LEU A 416 -21.42 -13.79 0.10
N GLY A 417 -20.86 -12.57 0.16
CA GLY A 417 -21.65 -11.36 -0.09
C GLY A 417 -22.47 -10.87 1.10
N LEU A 418 -22.17 -11.34 2.32
CA LEU A 418 -23.04 -11.21 3.49
C LEU A 418 -23.23 -9.78 4.01
N TRP A 419 -22.42 -8.82 3.56
CA TRP A 419 -22.66 -7.40 3.90
C TRP A 419 -23.99 -6.91 3.33
N ARG A 420 -24.47 -7.47 2.20
CA ARG A 420 -25.78 -7.13 1.62
C ARG A 420 -26.91 -7.69 2.46
N ASP A 421 -26.76 -8.91 2.95
CA ASP A 421 -27.69 -9.55 3.88
C ASP A 421 -27.69 -8.81 5.24
N ALA A 422 -26.55 -8.22 5.62
CA ALA A 422 -26.40 -7.28 6.72
C ALA A 422 -26.83 -5.82 6.37
N GLN A 423 -27.54 -5.62 5.25
CA GLN A 423 -28.13 -4.34 4.81
C GLN A 423 -27.14 -3.17 4.63
N PHE A 424 -25.86 -3.46 4.38
CA PHE A 424 -24.89 -2.46 3.92
C PHE A 424 -24.93 -2.34 2.39
N ALA A 425 -24.86 -1.11 1.89
CA ALA A 425 -24.83 -0.83 0.45
C ALA A 425 -23.59 -1.45 -0.21
N SER A 426 -22.46 -1.39 0.50
CA SER A 426 -21.17 -1.85 -0.01
C SER A 426 -20.31 -2.49 1.08
N PHE A 427 -19.37 -3.34 0.67
CA PHE A 427 -18.37 -3.89 1.59
C PHE A 427 -17.45 -2.79 2.16
N ARG A 428 -17.29 -1.67 1.44
CA ARG A 428 -16.54 -0.50 1.91
C ARG A 428 -17.26 0.17 3.07
N GLN A 429 -18.56 0.42 2.92
CA GLN A 429 -19.41 0.98 3.97
C GLN A 429 -19.39 0.09 5.21
N TYR A 430 -19.56 -1.22 5.03
CA TYR A 430 -19.43 -2.21 6.11
C TYR A 430 -18.09 -2.08 6.85
N CYS A 431 -16.97 -2.09 6.14
CA CYS A 431 -15.65 -1.98 6.77
C CYS A 431 -15.48 -0.64 7.53
N LYS A 432 -15.91 0.47 6.93
CA LYS A 432 -15.73 1.81 7.51
C LYS A 432 -16.61 2.01 8.74
N GLU A 433 -17.90 1.73 8.62
CA GLU A 433 -18.88 2.07 9.65
C GLU A 433 -19.00 0.99 10.73
N ARG A 434 -19.05 -0.29 10.34
CA ARG A 434 -19.20 -1.40 11.27
C ARG A 434 -17.88 -1.81 11.91
N LEU A 435 -16.82 -1.99 11.11
CA LEU A 435 -15.52 -2.44 11.61
C LEU A 435 -14.59 -1.30 12.06
N GLY A 436 -14.83 -0.06 11.62
CA GLY A 436 -13.91 1.06 11.86
C GLY A 436 -12.57 0.93 11.12
N MET A 437 -12.56 0.23 9.97
CA MET A 437 -11.35 -0.10 9.21
C MET A 437 -11.47 0.36 7.75
N GLY A 438 -10.34 0.75 7.16
CA GLY A 438 -10.27 1.01 5.72
C GLY A 438 -10.49 -0.27 4.91
N VAL A 439 -11.32 -0.21 3.86
CA VAL A 439 -11.64 -1.38 3.02
C VAL A 439 -10.39 -2.04 2.44
N ARG A 440 -9.38 -1.25 2.06
CA ARG A 440 -8.10 -1.74 1.53
C ARG A 440 -7.35 -2.58 2.57
N THR A 441 -7.40 -2.20 3.85
CA THR A 441 -6.77 -2.96 4.94
C THR A 441 -7.43 -4.34 5.08
N VAL A 442 -8.77 -4.39 5.07
CA VAL A 442 -9.52 -5.65 5.20
C VAL A 442 -9.32 -6.52 3.96
N GLN A 443 -9.37 -5.94 2.75
CA GLN A 443 -9.12 -6.66 1.50
C GLN A 443 -7.71 -7.25 1.43
N GLN A 444 -6.68 -6.50 1.85
CA GLN A 444 -5.31 -7.02 1.91
C GLN A 444 -5.20 -8.21 2.86
N ARG A 445 -5.89 -8.16 4.01
CA ARG A 445 -5.92 -9.28 4.96
C ARG A 445 -6.64 -10.51 4.37
N ILE A 446 -7.80 -10.32 3.74
CA ILE A 446 -8.54 -11.39 3.04
C ILE A 446 -7.67 -12.03 1.96
N ALA A 447 -7.01 -11.19 1.16
CA ALA A 447 -6.16 -11.62 0.06
C ALA A 447 -4.99 -12.48 0.56
N LEU A 448 -4.32 -12.06 1.65
CA LEU A 448 -3.29 -12.85 2.30
C LEU A 448 -3.86 -14.16 2.87
N GLU A 449 -5.00 -14.11 3.56
CA GLU A 449 -5.62 -15.28 4.18
C GLU A 449 -5.96 -16.37 3.15
N ARG A 450 -6.54 -15.99 2.01
CA ARG A 450 -6.78 -16.91 0.88
C ARG A 450 -5.48 -17.56 0.40
N ARG A 451 -4.38 -16.83 0.45
CA ARG A 451 -3.07 -17.35 0.06
C ARG A 451 -2.47 -18.28 1.11
N LEU A 452 -2.66 -17.99 2.40
CA LEU A 452 -2.24 -18.84 3.51
C LEU A 452 -2.97 -20.18 3.56
N VAL A 453 -4.23 -20.24 3.13
CA VAL A 453 -4.95 -21.52 2.96
C VAL A 453 -4.25 -22.41 1.92
N MET A 454 -3.73 -21.82 0.84
CA MET A 454 -3.01 -22.54 -0.21
C MET A 454 -1.54 -22.82 0.13
N LEU A 455 -0.97 -22.11 1.11
CA LEU A 455 0.44 -22.16 1.51
C LEU A 455 0.53 -22.33 3.04
N PRO A 456 0.18 -23.50 3.59
CA PRO A 456 0.14 -23.71 5.06
C PRO A 456 1.52 -23.54 5.72
N GLU A 457 2.61 -23.81 5.01
CA GLU A 457 3.99 -23.56 5.49
C GLU A 457 4.24 -22.07 5.75
N LEU A 458 3.68 -21.19 4.90
CA LEU A 458 3.80 -19.74 5.08
C LEU A 458 3.05 -19.30 6.35
N ARG A 459 1.87 -19.88 6.60
CA ARG A 459 1.11 -19.64 7.84
C ARG A 459 1.90 -20.10 9.07
N GLN A 460 2.52 -21.28 9.01
CA GLN A 460 3.32 -21.79 10.12
C GLN A 460 4.55 -20.91 10.39
N ALA A 461 5.21 -20.41 9.33
CA ALA A 461 6.33 -19.49 9.47
C ALA A 461 5.93 -18.15 10.11
N MET A 462 4.71 -17.65 9.84
CA MET A 462 4.17 -16.47 10.52
C MET A 462 3.85 -16.75 11.99
N ARG A 463 3.14 -17.86 12.29
CA ARG A 463 2.74 -18.21 13.66
C ARG A 463 3.93 -18.48 14.59
N SER A 464 4.99 -19.08 14.07
CA SER A 464 6.25 -19.29 14.80
C SER A 464 7.10 -18.02 14.96
N GLY A 465 6.73 -16.92 14.29
CA GLY A 465 7.51 -15.67 14.30
C GLY A 465 8.77 -15.70 13.43
N ARG A 466 8.99 -16.77 12.63
CA ARG A 466 10.14 -16.87 11.70
C ARG A 466 10.11 -15.76 10.65
N ILE A 467 8.92 -15.37 10.22
CA ILE A 467 8.70 -14.20 9.34
C ILE A 467 7.59 -13.32 9.88
N SER A 468 7.71 -12.01 9.68
CA SER A 468 6.67 -11.05 10.03
C SER A 468 5.53 -11.03 9.01
N TYR A 469 4.39 -10.46 9.41
CA TYR A 469 3.24 -10.22 8.54
C TYR A 469 3.61 -9.42 7.28
N GLU A 470 4.40 -8.34 7.43
CA GLU A 470 4.82 -7.52 6.28
C GLU A 470 5.72 -8.31 5.31
N LYS A 471 6.61 -9.18 5.81
CA LYS A 471 7.39 -10.08 4.95
C LYS A 471 6.51 -11.11 4.23
N ALA A 472 5.57 -11.72 4.94
CA ALA A 472 4.65 -12.68 4.36
C ALA A 472 3.83 -12.07 3.21
N LYS A 473 3.37 -10.82 3.36
CA LYS A 473 2.68 -10.08 2.28
C LYS A 473 3.52 -9.90 1.03
N LEU A 474 4.83 -9.67 1.16
CA LEU A 474 5.74 -9.49 0.02
C LEU A 474 5.88 -10.79 -0.79
N ILE A 475 5.99 -11.94 -0.11
CA ILE A 475 6.29 -13.22 -0.77
C ILE A 475 5.06 -14.05 -1.12
N ALA A 476 3.88 -13.78 -0.51
CA ALA A 476 2.68 -14.60 -0.67
C ALA A 476 2.27 -14.85 -2.13
N TRP A 477 2.45 -13.84 -2.99
CA TRP A 477 2.09 -13.91 -4.42
C TRP A 477 3.19 -14.44 -5.32
N LYS A 478 4.43 -14.50 -4.82
CA LYS A 478 5.59 -15.03 -5.55
C LYS A 478 5.80 -16.52 -5.27
N ALA A 479 5.46 -16.96 -4.06
CA ALA A 479 5.58 -18.34 -3.64
C ALA A 479 4.50 -19.24 -4.28
N THR A 480 4.92 -20.42 -4.70
CA THR A 480 4.07 -21.57 -5.06
C THR A 480 4.20 -22.65 -3.99
N GLY A 481 3.39 -23.70 -4.05
CA GLY A 481 3.48 -24.81 -3.09
C GLY A 481 4.86 -25.48 -3.04
N THR A 482 5.64 -25.41 -4.12
CA THR A 482 6.99 -25.97 -4.19
C THR A 482 8.08 -24.98 -3.78
N THR A 483 7.92 -23.67 -4.05
CA THR A 483 8.94 -22.65 -3.78
C THR A 483 8.77 -21.93 -2.44
N VAL A 484 7.68 -22.19 -1.71
CA VAL A 484 7.36 -21.47 -0.47
C VAL A 484 8.45 -21.59 0.60
N LYS A 485 9.09 -22.75 0.73
CA LYS A 485 10.16 -22.96 1.72
C LYS A 485 11.39 -22.09 1.44
N ASP A 486 11.79 -22.02 0.18
CA ASP A 486 12.93 -21.20 -0.25
C ASP A 486 12.65 -19.70 -0.05
N TRP A 487 11.42 -19.27 -0.36
CA TRP A 487 10.98 -17.89 -0.09
C TRP A 487 10.95 -17.57 1.40
N ILE A 488 10.53 -18.51 2.26
CA ILE A 488 10.56 -18.32 3.72
C ILE A 488 12.00 -18.18 4.20
N GLU A 489 12.92 -19.02 3.72
CA GLU A 489 14.34 -18.96 4.11
C GLU A 489 14.97 -17.64 3.69
N ARG A 490 14.78 -17.26 2.42
CA ARG A 490 15.24 -15.98 1.86
C ARG A 490 14.69 -14.78 2.64
N ALA A 491 13.41 -14.83 3.03
CA ALA A 491 12.78 -13.76 3.81
C ALA A 491 13.24 -13.73 5.27
N ALA A 492 13.50 -14.88 5.88
CA ALA A 492 13.95 -14.98 7.27
C ALA A 492 15.33 -14.34 7.45
N GLY A 493 16.26 -14.59 6.52
CA GLY A 493 17.63 -14.06 6.57
C GLY A 493 17.80 -12.58 6.20
N LYS A 494 16.73 -11.86 5.81
CA LYS A 494 16.80 -10.47 5.34
C LYS A 494 15.99 -9.51 6.19
N THR A 495 16.36 -8.24 6.21
CA THR A 495 15.47 -7.19 6.74
C THR A 495 14.26 -7.03 5.82
N CYS A 496 13.13 -6.56 6.36
CA CYS A 496 11.91 -6.37 5.57
C CYS A 496 12.14 -5.37 4.43
N ILE A 497 12.90 -4.28 4.68
CA ILE A 497 13.24 -3.31 3.64
C ILE A 497 14.18 -3.88 2.58
N SER A 498 15.14 -4.73 2.95
CA SER A 498 16.05 -5.39 1.99
C SER A 498 15.28 -6.35 1.08
N LEU A 499 14.42 -7.20 1.65
CA LEU A 499 13.57 -8.12 0.90
C LEU A 499 12.64 -7.36 -0.06
N ARG A 500 12.07 -6.24 0.39
CA ARG A 500 11.22 -5.39 -0.46
C ARG A 500 12.00 -4.84 -1.66
N ARG A 501 13.15 -4.22 -1.42
CA ARG A 501 14.00 -3.64 -2.48
C ARG A 501 14.44 -4.68 -3.50
N GLU A 502 14.74 -5.89 -3.03
CA GLU A 502 15.10 -7.02 -3.89
C GLU A 502 13.94 -7.44 -4.79
N ILE A 503 12.75 -7.62 -4.23
CA ILE A 503 11.54 -7.99 -5.01
C ILE A 503 11.19 -6.88 -6.00
N GLU A 504 11.24 -5.63 -5.58
CA GLU A 504 11.01 -4.46 -6.46
C GLU A 504 12.04 -4.43 -7.61
N GLY A 505 13.30 -4.77 -7.33
CA GLY A 505 14.34 -4.88 -8.36
C GLY A 505 14.12 -6.03 -9.35
N GLU A 506 13.63 -7.19 -8.90
CA GLU A 506 13.24 -8.31 -9.76
C GLU A 506 12.04 -7.93 -10.65
N GLU A 507 11.03 -7.25 -10.08
CA GLU A 507 9.86 -6.77 -10.81
C GLU A 507 10.24 -5.73 -11.85
N GLU A 508 11.14 -4.80 -11.51
CA GLU A 508 11.66 -3.82 -12.44
C GLU A 508 12.45 -4.48 -13.58
N ALA A 509 13.29 -5.47 -13.28
CA ALA A 509 14.00 -6.23 -14.32
C ALA A 509 13.03 -6.93 -15.27
N GLN A 510 11.97 -7.57 -14.74
CA GLN A 510 10.94 -8.23 -15.54
C GLN A 510 10.14 -7.23 -16.40
N MET A 511 9.78 -6.08 -15.82
CA MET A 511 9.10 -4.99 -16.51
C MET A 511 9.93 -4.54 -17.73
N TRP A 512 11.23 -4.33 -17.54
CA TRP A 512 12.15 -3.98 -18.62
C TRP A 512 12.28 -5.07 -19.69
N THR A 513 12.31 -6.36 -19.31
CA THR A 513 12.36 -7.48 -20.27
C THR A 513 11.13 -7.50 -21.19
N ARG A 514 9.97 -7.03 -20.73
CA ARG A 514 8.75 -6.95 -21.55
C ARG A 514 8.76 -5.75 -22.52
N GLY A 515 9.71 -4.82 -22.40
CA GLY A 515 9.77 -3.61 -23.23
C GLY A 515 8.77 -2.54 -22.82
N TRP A 516 8.36 -2.52 -21.55
CA TRP A 516 7.42 -1.56 -21.00
C TRP A 516 8.01 -0.85 -19.79
N LEU A 517 7.56 0.37 -19.57
CA LEU A 517 7.69 1.11 -18.32
C LEU A 517 6.30 1.20 -17.71
N GLU A 518 6.07 0.48 -16.61
CA GLU A 518 4.80 0.45 -15.89
C GLU A 518 5.02 0.95 -14.46
N ILE A 519 4.51 2.14 -14.16
CA ILE A 519 4.70 2.78 -12.86
C ILE A 519 3.34 3.27 -12.33
N PRO A 520 2.94 2.88 -11.11
CA PRO A 520 1.84 3.54 -10.42
C PRO A 520 2.23 4.98 -10.11
N VAL A 521 1.47 5.93 -10.62
CA VAL A 521 1.72 7.36 -10.45
C VAL A 521 0.45 8.05 -9.91
N PRO A 522 0.59 9.13 -9.14
CA PRO A 522 -0.54 9.99 -8.81
C PRO A 522 -1.14 10.62 -10.07
N ARG A 523 -2.39 11.05 -10.00
CA ARG A 523 -3.11 11.66 -11.11
C ARG A 523 -2.40 12.89 -11.69
N HIS A 524 -1.79 13.74 -10.86
CA HIS A 524 -1.05 14.91 -11.33
C HIS A 524 0.12 14.54 -12.25
N THR A 525 0.81 13.42 -12.01
CA THR A 525 1.89 12.95 -12.89
C THR A 525 1.37 12.60 -14.29
N ILE A 526 0.16 12.03 -14.37
CA ILE A 526 -0.52 11.77 -15.65
C ILE A 526 -0.86 13.09 -16.34
N GLU A 527 -1.36 14.07 -15.59
CA GLU A 527 -1.70 15.41 -16.10
C GLU A 527 -0.45 16.14 -16.63
N LEU A 528 0.65 16.13 -15.87
CA LEU A 528 1.95 16.64 -16.31
C LEU A 528 2.42 15.96 -17.60
N PHE A 529 2.30 14.63 -17.69
CA PHE A 529 2.69 13.91 -18.90
C PHE A 529 1.78 14.25 -20.11
N ALA A 530 0.50 14.47 -19.88
CA ALA A 530 -0.43 14.90 -20.91
C ALA A 530 -0.03 16.28 -21.46
N ASP A 531 0.37 17.20 -20.59
CA ASP A 531 0.85 18.53 -20.99
C ASP A 531 2.18 18.46 -21.74
N VAL A 532 3.10 17.58 -21.32
CA VAL A 532 4.32 17.27 -22.09
C VAL A 532 3.96 16.80 -23.51
N CYS A 533 2.99 15.90 -23.65
CA CYS A 533 2.55 15.42 -24.96
C CYS A 533 1.96 16.53 -25.82
N LYS A 534 1.16 17.44 -25.25
CA LYS A 534 0.62 18.61 -25.96
C LYS A 534 1.75 19.52 -26.46
N ALA A 535 2.66 19.91 -25.59
CA ALA A 535 3.78 20.78 -25.92
C ALA A 535 4.71 20.14 -26.98
N ALA A 536 5.05 18.85 -26.82
CA ALA A 536 5.87 18.12 -27.77
C ALA A 536 5.22 18.04 -29.17
N ARG A 537 3.92 17.76 -29.24
CA ARG A 537 3.20 17.69 -30.53
C ARG A 537 3.10 19.05 -31.21
N ALA A 538 2.85 20.11 -30.45
CA ALA A 538 2.85 21.49 -30.97
C ALA A 538 4.20 21.85 -31.61
N LEU A 539 5.30 21.42 -30.98
CA LEU A 539 6.66 21.66 -31.46
C LEU A 539 7.07 20.81 -32.66
N ALA A 540 6.65 19.54 -32.70
CA ALA A 540 7.17 18.55 -33.66
C ALA A 540 6.75 18.80 -35.11
N ARG A 541 5.64 19.53 -35.33
CA ARG A 541 5.00 19.71 -36.65
C ARG A 541 4.70 18.40 -37.40
N LYS A 542 4.71 17.27 -36.69
CA LYS A 542 4.36 15.92 -37.15
C LYS A 542 3.64 15.19 -36.03
N PRO A 543 2.76 14.21 -36.33
CA PRO A 543 2.11 13.43 -35.29
C PRO A 543 3.15 12.66 -34.48
N LEU A 544 3.12 12.84 -33.16
CA LEU A 544 3.93 12.09 -32.21
C LEU A 544 3.05 11.18 -31.35
N THR A 545 3.46 9.92 -31.22
CA THR A 545 2.93 8.99 -30.24
C THR A 545 3.32 9.43 -28.82
N SER A 546 2.56 8.98 -27.80
CA SER A 546 2.90 9.27 -26.40
C SER A 546 4.28 8.72 -26.01
N ARG A 547 4.67 7.58 -26.58
CA ARG A 547 6.04 7.04 -26.45
C ARG A 547 7.09 8.03 -26.95
N GLU A 548 6.89 8.62 -28.14
CA GLU A 548 7.86 9.57 -28.69
C GLU A 548 7.93 10.85 -27.85
N CYS A 549 6.79 11.33 -27.35
CA CYS A 549 6.74 12.48 -26.44
C CYS A 549 7.53 12.19 -25.14
N PHE A 550 7.32 11.00 -24.56
CA PHE A 550 8.06 10.55 -23.38
C PHE A 550 9.57 10.49 -23.63
N LEU A 551 10.00 9.78 -24.68
CA LEU A 551 11.42 9.65 -25.01
C LEU A 551 12.07 11.00 -25.33
N TRP A 552 11.31 11.93 -25.90
CA TRP A 552 11.79 13.29 -26.12
C TRP A 552 11.96 14.05 -24.80
N SER A 553 11.01 13.98 -23.87
CA SER A 553 11.15 14.59 -22.54
C SER A 553 12.37 14.05 -21.77
N VAL A 554 12.59 12.73 -21.83
CA VAL A 554 13.76 12.06 -21.25
C VAL A 554 15.06 12.54 -21.90
N TYR A 555 15.08 12.64 -23.24
CA TYR A 555 16.24 13.15 -23.97
C TYR A 555 16.57 14.59 -23.57
N GLN A 556 15.57 15.48 -23.54
CA GLN A 556 15.77 16.89 -23.18
C GLN A 556 16.25 17.05 -21.74
N PHE A 557 15.65 16.30 -20.82
CA PHE A 557 16.11 16.27 -19.43
C PHE A 557 17.60 15.87 -19.35
N LEU A 558 18.02 14.85 -20.10
CA LEU A 558 19.43 14.48 -20.14
C LEU A 558 20.30 15.55 -20.83
N GLU A 559 19.86 16.19 -21.89
CA GLU A 559 20.64 17.27 -22.51
C GLU A 559 20.89 18.42 -21.54
N THR A 560 19.89 18.81 -20.74
CA THR A 560 20.06 19.81 -19.69
C THR A 560 20.97 19.30 -18.57
N TRP A 561 20.66 18.12 -18.01
CA TRP A 561 21.20 17.71 -16.71
C TRP A 561 22.40 16.76 -16.78
N LYS A 562 22.69 16.11 -17.91
CA LYS A 562 23.75 15.07 -17.98
C LYS A 562 25.16 15.62 -17.77
N CYS A 563 25.42 16.86 -18.20
CA CYS A 563 26.72 17.50 -17.98
C CYS A 563 26.90 17.91 -16.51
N GLU A 564 25.86 18.42 -15.86
CA GLU A 564 25.87 18.77 -14.44
C GLU A 564 25.86 17.53 -13.53
N ALA A 565 25.27 16.43 -14.00
CA ALA A 565 25.25 15.15 -13.31
C ALA A 565 26.53 14.31 -13.48
N LYS A 566 27.54 14.78 -14.24
CA LYS A 566 28.86 14.14 -14.34
C LYS A 566 29.57 14.21 -13.00
N GLU A 567 29.35 13.19 -12.19
CA GLU A 567 30.07 13.02 -10.95
C GLU A 567 31.55 12.76 -11.20
N ARG A 568 32.40 13.46 -10.44
CA ARG A 568 33.82 13.10 -10.32
C ARG A 568 33.93 11.64 -9.88
N ASN A 569 34.78 10.85 -10.54
CA ASN A 569 35.03 9.44 -10.18
C ASN A 569 35.89 9.34 -8.90
N THR A 570 35.35 9.84 -7.79
CA THR A 570 35.96 9.78 -6.46
C THR A 570 35.62 8.45 -5.79
N LEU A 571 36.45 8.01 -4.84
CA LEU A 571 36.15 6.83 -4.03
C LEU A 571 34.76 6.93 -3.38
N ARG A 572 34.46 8.07 -2.76
CA ARG A 572 33.13 8.40 -2.20
C ARG A 572 31.99 8.08 -3.16
N ASN A 573 32.08 8.54 -4.41
CA ASN A 573 31.01 8.34 -5.40
C ASN A 573 30.93 6.88 -5.88
N ARG A 574 32.07 6.17 -5.95
CA ARG A 574 32.07 4.72 -6.22
C ARG A 574 31.40 3.93 -5.10
N VAL A 575 31.66 4.26 -3.84
CA VAL A 575 31.02 3.65 -2.66
C VAL A 575 29.52 3.93 -2.68
N MET A 576 29.10 5.20 -2.84
CA MET A 576 27.69 5.58 -2.97
C MET A 576 26.97 4.84 -4.09
N LYS A 577 27.65 4.64 -5.24
CA LYS A 577 27.10 3.89 -6.38
C LYS A 577 26.95 2.40 -6.07
N ARG A 578 27.96 1.77 -5.44
CA ARG A 578 27.90 0.37 -4.99
C ARG A 578 26.71 0.16 -4.05
N ASP A 579 26.54 1.09 -3.11
CA ASP A 579 25.53 1.03 -2.06
C ASP A 579 24.15 1.57 -2.51
N LEU A 580 24.00 1.86 -3.81
CA LEU A 580 22.78 2.36 -4.46
C LEU A 580 22.22 3.65 -3.83
N GLY A 581 23.05 4.43 -3.15
CA GLY A 581 22.67 5.64 -2.44
C GLY A 581 21.85 5.41 -1.16
N TYR A 582 21.75 4.17 -0.67
CA TYR A 582 21.04 3.84 0.57
C TYR A 582 21.99 3.68 1.75
N CYS A 583 21.48 3.99 2.95
CA CYS A 583 22.16 3.66 4.18
C CYS A 583 22.33 2.13 4.30
N GLN A 584 23.56 1.68 4.55
CA GLN A 584 23.89 0.25 4.72
C GLN A 584 23.61 -0.28 6.13
N ALA A 585 23.24 0.58 7.08
CA ALA A 585 22.81 0.12 8.40
C ALA A 585 21.57 -0.80 8.28
N PRO A 586 21.58 -1.99 8.92
CA PRO A 586 20.50 -2.96 8.78
C PRO A 586 19.12 -2.38 9.09
N GLY A 587 18.18 -2.54 8.16
CA GLY A 587 16.79 -2.11 8.35
C GLY A 587 16.54 -0.62 8.12
N CYS A 588 17.57 0.17 7.78
CA CYS A 588 17.41 1.59 7.50
C CYS A 588 16.73 1.83 6.14
N SER A 589 15.66 2.63 6.17
CA SER A 589 14.98 3.09 4.94
C SER A 589 15.56 4.38 4.35
N ARG A 590 16.46 5.07 5.05
CA ARG A 590 16.97 6.39 4.67
C ARG A 590 18.03 6.36 3.58
N ARG A 591 18.16 7.49 2.88
CA ARG A 591 19.28 7.77 1.96
C ARG A 591 20.61 7.86 2.71
N ALA A 592 21.68 7.42 2.07
CA ALA A 592 23.01 7.73 2.54
C ALA A 592 23.33 9.22 2.31
N ALA A 593 24.06 9.81 3.23
CA ALA A 593 24.57 11.17 3.14
C ALA A 593 26.11 11.17 3.19
N HIS A 594 26.68 10.26 3.97
CA HIS A 594 28.11 10.17 4.24
C HIS A 594 28.66 8.82 3.81
N VAL A 595 29.96 8.79 3.56
CA VAL A 595 30.73 7.56 3.50
C VAL A 595 31.47 7.42 4.82
N HIS A 596 31.47 6.22 5.36
CA HIS A 596 31.99 5.88 6.68
C HIS A 596 33.04 4.77 6.55
N HIS A 597 34.19 4.98 7.17
CA HIS A 597 35.23 3.97 7.29
C HIS A 597 34.85 2.94 8.37
N VAL A 598 34.76 1.67 8.01
CA VAL A 598 34.46 0.55 8.91
C VAL A 598 35.57 0.41 9.96
N GLU A 599 36.82 0.32 9.51
CA GLU A 599 37.98 0.59 10.33
C GLU A 599 38.25 2.10 10.30
N PHE A 600 38.10 2.77 11.43
CA PHE A 600 38.24 4.23 11.45
C PHE A 600 39.60 4.68 10.95
N ARG A 601 39.60 5.79 10.21
CA ARG A 601 40.84 6.43 9.74
C ARG A 601 41.80 6.78 10.89
N SER A 602 41.27 7.12 12.07
CA SER A 602 42.08 7.38 13.27
C SER A 602 42.82 6.15 13.80
N HIS A 603 42.38 4.95 13.41
CA HIS A 603 43.00 3.67 13.76
C HIS A 603 43.79 3.05 12.59
N GLY A 604 44.04 3.80 11.52
CA GLY A 604 44.82 3.33 10.37
C GLY A 604 44.00 2.75 9.21
N GLY A 605 42.67 2.80 9.28
CA GLY A 605 41.81 2.31 8.21
C GLY A 605 42.03 3.03 6.87
N ALA A 606 42.15 2.25 5.80
CA ALA A 606 42.46 2.75 4.46
C ALA A 606 41.24 3.35 3.74
N ASP A 607 41.48 4.34 2.89
CA ASP A 607 40.51 4.85 1.90
C ASP A 607 40.35 3.80 0.77
N SER A 608 39.44 2.84 0.95
CA SER A 608 39.22 1.75 -0.01
C SER A 608 37.75 1.39 -0.15
N MET A 609 37.40 0.74 -1.26
CA MET A 609 36.03 0.25 -1.45
C MET A 609 35.64 -0.75 -0.34
N GLU A 610 36.55 -1.59 0.13
CA GLU A 610 36.26 -2.60 1.15
C GLU A 610 36.07 -2.02 2.56
N ASN A 611 36.74 -0.90 2.86
CA ASN A 611 36.68 -0.26 4.17
C ASN A 611 35.63 0.87 4.27
N GLU A 612 35.01 1.27 3.16
CA GLU A 612 34.06 2.39 3.16
C GLU A 612 32.63 1.94 2.83
N ILE A 613 31.65 2.44 3.59
CA ILE A 613 30.21 2.17 3.40
C ILE A 613 29.38 3.46 3.43
N ALA A 614 28.27 3.47 2.70
CA ALA A 614 27.35 4.60 2.63
C ALA A 614 26.36 4.56 3.80
N LEU A 615 26.30 5.64 4.59
CA LEU A 615 25.42 5.76 5.76
C LEU A 615 24.63 7.07 5.76
N CYS A 616 23.42 7.03 6.33
CA CYS A 616 22.68 8.24 6.61
C CYS A 616 23.36 9.05 7.71
N ALA A 617 23.11 10.37 7.75
CA ALA A 617 23.77 11.25 8.72
C ALA A 617 23.58 10.79 10.18
N ALA A 618 22.39 10.30 10.53
CA ALA A 618 22.10 9.82 11.88
C ALA A 618 22.83 8.50 12.22
N HIS A 619 22.86 7.53 11.30
CA HIS A 619 23.61 6.29 11.55
C HIS A 619 25.11 6.53 11.59
N HIS A 620 25.62 7.43 10.74
CA HIS A 620 27.03 7.79 10.76
C HIS A 620 27.39 8.54 12.05
N LEU A 621 26.81 9.72 12.26
CA LEU A 621 27.27 10.67 13.28
C LEU A 621 26.81 10.30 14.69
N VAL A 622 25.63 9.70 14.83
CA VAL A 622 25.04 9.40 16.14
C VAL A 622 25.20 7.91 16.45
N ALA A 623 24.67 7.03 15.60
CA ALA A 623 24.61 5.61 15.96
C ALA A 623 26.00 4.97 16.10
N ILE A 624 26.91 5.19 15.15
CA ILE A 624 28.26 4.62 15.21
C ILE A 624 29.17 5.45 16.11
N HIS A 625 29.33 6.74 15.84
CA HIS A 625 30.31 7.56 16.56
C HIS A 625 29.98 7.79 18.04
N GLU A 626 28.71 7.75 18.44
CA GLU A 626 28.34 7.82 19.88
C GLU A 626 28.20 6.44 20.55
N GLY A 627 28.52 5.36 19.84
CA GLY A 627 28.65 4.00 20.40
C GLY A 627 27.36 3.20 20.54
N TYR A 628 26.26 3.56 19.88
CA TYR A 628 25.03 2.74 19.87
C TYR A 628 25.15 1.50 18.98
N MET A 629 25.98 1.59 17.93
CA MET A 629 26.21 0.55 16.94
C MET A 629 27.70 0.47 16.62
N ARG A 630 28.15 -0.71 16.21
CA ARG A 630 29.48 -0.93 15.66
C ARG A 630 29.35 -1.77 14.38
N VAL A 631 30.19 -1.45 13.40
CA VAL A 631 30.34 -2.22 12.18
C VAL A 631 31.78 -2.70 12.08
N THR A 632 31.97 -3.95 11.71
CA THR A 632 33.30 -4.56 11.45
C THR A 632 33.26 -5.40 10.18
N GLY A 633 34.43 -5.82 9.70
CA GLY A 633 34.56 -6.67 8.50
C GLY A 633 34.80 -5.87 7.22
N LYS A 634 34.39 -6.44 6.07
CA LYS A 634 34.69 -5.89 4.74
C LYS A 634 33.44 -5.73 3.89
N ALA A 635 33.27 -4.54 3.31
CA ALA A 635 32.18 -4.26 2.40
C ALA A 635 32.39 -4.91 1.01
N PRO A 636 31.33 -5.26 0.27
CA PRO A 636 29.92 -5.12 0.68
C PRO A 636 29.37 -6.28 1.50
N ASP A 637 29.88 -7.50 1.34
CA ASP A 637 29.18 -8.72 1.80
C ASP A 637 29.66 -9.28 3.15
N GLY A 638 30.81 -8.83 3.65
CA GLY A 638 31.45 -9.33 4.87
C GLY A 638 31.29 -8.42 6.08
N LEU A 639 30.24 -7.61 6.15
CA LEU A 639 29.99 -6.67 7.25
C LEU A 639 29.26 -7.34 8.40
N VAL A 640 29.75 -7.14 9.63
CA VAL A 640 29.10 -7.57 10.86
C VAL A 640 28.67 -6.35 11.65
N TRP A 641 27.39 -6.33 12.05
CA TRP A 641 26.79 -5.22 12.80
C TRP A 641 26.47 -5.64 14.22
N GLU A 642 27.06 -4.94 15.18
CA GLU A 642 26.69 -5.02 16.60
C GLU A 642 25.76 -3.85 16.93
N ILE A 643 24.63 -4.14 17.57
CA ILE A 643 23.56 -3.18 17.84
C ILE A 643 23.23 -3.21 19.33
N GLY A 644 22.93 -2.05 19.92
CA GLY A 644 22.55 -1.94 21.32
C GLY A 644 23.75 -1.97 22.27
N LEU A 645 24.90 -1.49 21.80
CA LEU A 645 26.15 -1.47 22.56
C LEU A 645 26.15 -0.44 23.70
N LYS A 646 25.34 0.61 23.58
CA LYS A 646 25.17 1.62 24.62
C LYS A 646 23.92 1.29 25.45
N PRO A 647 24.06 0.98 26.76
CA PRO A 647 22.91 0.81 27.63
C PRO A 647 22.14 2.14 27.75
N PRO A 648 20.84 2.09 28.12
CA PRO A 648 20.09 3.30 28.48
C PRO A 648 20.87 4.06 29.56
N ARG A 649 20.82 5.39 29.55
CA ARG A 649 21.47 6.15 30.63
C ARG A 649 20.81 5.77 31.97
N PRO A 650 21.50 5.85 33.11
CA PRO A 650 20.91 5.50 34.41
C PRO A 650 19.60 6.24 34.70
N GLU A 651 19.47 7.48 34.21
CA GLU A 651 18.25 8.31 34.25
C GLU A 651 17.07 7.79 33.40
N ASP A 652 17.31 6.85 32.48
CA ASP A 652 16.32 6.16 31.65
C ASP A 652 15.98 4.74 32.20
N LEU A 653 16.61 4.31 33.31
CA LEU A 653 16.36 3.04 33.98
C LEU A 653 15.48 3.28 35.22
N PRO A 654 14.55 2.38 35.54
CA PRO A 654 13.83 2.44 36.81
C PRO A 654 14.82 2.24 37.97
N ASP A 655 14.61 2.99 39.05
CA ASP A 655 15.35 2.78 40.29
C ASP A 655 15.07 1.36 40.79
N ASP A 656 16.12 0.55 41.00
CA ASP A 656 15.96 -0.87 41.39
C ASP A 656 15.34 -1.01 42.79
N SER A 657 15.17 0.10 43.52
CA SER A 657 14.48 0.20 44.81
C SER A 657 12.99 -0.17 44.74
N ASP A 658 12.34 -0.10 43.57
CA ASP A 658 10.92 -0.50 43.39
C ASP A 658 10.72 -2.01 43.18
N ARG A 659 11.78 -2.77 42.85
CA ARG A 659 11.68 -4.25 42.73
C ARG A 659 11.54 -4.94 44.08
N GLU A 660 12.05 -4.35 45.15
CA GLU A 660 11.91 -4.91 46.50
C GLU A 660 10.55 -4.58 47.14
N ARG A 661 9.78 -3.63 46.60
CA ARG A 661 8.46 -3.25 47.13
C ARG A 661 7.28 -4.08 46.60
N THR A 662 7.48 -4.84 45.53
CA THR A 662 6.44 -5.71 44.93
C THR A 662 6.65 -7.19 45.26
N GLY A 663 7.27 -7.49 46.41
CA GLY A 663 7.22 -8.80 47.05
C GLY A 663 5.77 -9.18 47.38
N CYS A 664 5.08 -9.75 46.40
CA CYS A 664 3.79 -10.41 46.59
C CYS A 664 4.07 -11.78 47.22
N GLN A 665 3.88 -11.85 48.54
CA GLN A 665 3.38 -13.06 49.19
C GLN A 665 1.94 -13.33 48.73
#